data_AF-A0A2U3EDE5-F1
#
_entry.id   AF-A0A2U3EDE5-F1
#
_cell.length_a   1.000
_cell.length_b   1.000
_cell.length_c   1.000
_cell.angle_alpha   90.00
_cell.angle_beta   90.00
_cell.angle_gamma   90.00
#
_symmetry.space_group_name_H-M   'P 1'
#
loop_
_entity.id
_entity.type
_entity.pdbx_description
1 polymer ?
#
loop_
_entity_poly.entity_id
_entity_poly.type
_entity_poly.pdbx_seq_one_letter_code
_entity_poly.pdbx_strand_id
1 'polypeptide(L)'
;MHAIGLRTRGGFHHGQQAPPQLALTFLRTRILSFLNIPQHCPSLSFFCPPRSLPPSPVCSSPLVASPSQERACDARMLVRPSAQLPPTPWPQLTTTTTKQPNPPPTTANGTRLAGLDNLSASLPTPQSFSSLRNNFETQALSTATAPGSRRHGIRDTSTLESATSAMAPSFLSLRELRRRSKASFRTDNSTDGSSDGVVSQQTSPSSGSVTPPSIAQQSDPSLDQLVKNNSPIPQLQPQQSPLARPMLAPGSNGSRYSVSGMSGLGSPSISGKNSIPLSKYAPRVHNVAENSWVYQKTLLIYGTIGEPDSPPINGNVVVSRYDDAFPPITWPVCESHFKALVYLQPGPNKFRLDFSSPKLVNSSSSNPIHASYLTLHMLPTMNAPPLQLAILLGRDSPATFDAAPARAEREGNGLETAIRKFRMAAYLWQAFTAEQMWRHRLGRRAFRFEEEWTLGSSNYRDREHGIMRSEARVHVIRSDKTVAELRDLNRAQQNSKATDKDALFGIAADAVKSYFNPLPGQKHYVSVLLLDAHWDVDAQTITGHAALGGNAGDLQLAIFGSHCLQSYPTSFEEVVPAFTDCTPTDTNYVANDCNDAGSSWEAANIGIGAHLHETGHLFGCPHQESGIMLRDYVVLNRTFVPREAYSTRTKSKGGLALQEDECGWHRLDVLRFRAHPAFRLPSDPPMNPDESVQAFATEGGSIMAMAATGITFVELFVEGEDVCHTWIEFPTDSSPIQRQVSLHEQDLKARLPEAKRKGRLSISIKSHGSGSLTIDDVQAFTNKKSFVKLGNGKLASRSLKLGQSKMEGSKDDEVIFTSAIKQGRAMARIIVYHGSAVDGLEFVYDDDSRQLFGSRGGKEGGDAVEFDLRRGEYLSGFIVRAGFWIDGIQILTSLGRKSAMFGNAYGGAAHTLIPPRGYSICGVSGSCGPWVDGFSTLIRR
;
A
#
# COMPACT_ATOMS: atom_id res chain seq x y z
N MET A 1 15.67 38.98 63.83
CA MET A 1 17.06 39.13 64.33
C MET A 1 18.03 38.60 63.28
N HIS A 2 19.31 38.94 63.42
CA HIS A 2 20.48 38.55 62.59
C HIS A 2 20.35 37.30 61.69
N ALA A 3 20.25 37.53 60.37
CA ALA A 3 20.54 36.55 59.31
C ALA A 3 20.73 37.26 57.94
N ILE A 4 21.54 38.34 57.89
CA ILE A 4 21.64 39.25 56.72
C ILE A 4 23.10 39.59 56.41
N GLY A 5 23.47 39.51 55.12
CA GLY A 5 24.81 39.79 54.58
C GLY A 5 25.30 38.67 53.65
N LEU A 6 25.10 38.68 52.32
CA LEU A 6 24.72 39.73 51.37
C LEU A 6 25.87 40.72 51.01
N ARG A 7 26.72 40.31 50.05
CA ARG A 7 27.59 41.10 49.13
C ARG A 7 28.30 40.11 48.19
N THR A 8 28.06 39.96 46.88
CA THR A 8 28.01 40.86 45.69
C THR A 8 29.36 41.16 45.00
N ARG A 9 29.51 40.57 43.80
CA ARG A 9 30.25 41.02 42.59
C ARG A 9 31.80 41.06 42.56
N GLY A 10 32.33 40.40 41.51
CA GLY A 10 33.69 40.53 40.96
C GLY A 10 34.43 39.18 40.93
N GLY A 11 34.73 38.55 39.78
CA GLY A 11 34.36 38.84 38.38
C GLY A 11 34.87 37.73 37.42
N PHE A 12 34.54 37.85 36.13
CA PHE A 12 34.95 37.00 34.99
C PHE A 12 34.39 35.54 34.85
N HIS A 13 34.05 35.22 33.60
CA HIS A 13 33.78 33.94 32.91
C HIS A 13 33.21 32.68 33.62
N HIS A 14 31.98 32.35 33.23
CA HIS A 14 31.37 31.00 33.12
C HIS A 14 32.24 30.00 32.31
N GLY A 15 32.21 28.67 32.50
CA GLY A 15 31.48 27.79 33.45
C GLY A 15 30.07 27.34 33.00
N GLN A 16 29.67 26.06 32.95
CA GLN A 16 30.31 24.78 33.34
C GLN A 16 29.45 23.58 32.85
N GLN A 17 30.01 22.35 32.74
CA GLN A 17 29.35 21.00 32.75
C GLN A 17 28.28 20.67 31.65
N ALA A 18 28.18 19.53 30.94
CA ALA A 18 28.66 18.13 31.00
C ALA A 18 27.87 17.16 31.93
N PRO A 19 27.65 15.86 31.59
CA PRO A 19 27.78 15.11 30.30
C PRO A 19 26.42 14.40 29.94
N PRO A 20 26.31 13.24 29.25
CA PRO A 20 27.14 12.55 28.24
C PRO A 20 26.38 12.21 26.92
N GLN A 21 26.98 12.34 25.72
CA GLN A 21 26.37 11.85 24.47
C GLN A 21 27.34 11.36 23.37
N LEU A 22 26.74 10.61 22.43
CA LEU A 22 27.22 10.11 21.13
C LEU A 22 28.01 11.11 20.27
N ALA A 23 28.88 10.60 19.38
CA ALA A 23 28.63 10.61 17.92
C ALA A 23 29.76 9.92 17.10
N LEU A 24 29.45 9.59 15.84
CA LEU A 24 30.40 9.18 14.80
C LEU A 24 31.18 10.38 14.25
N THR A 25 32.37 10.14 13.71
CA THR A 25 32.96 10.96 12.64
C THR A 25 33.50 10.04 11.53
N PHE A 26 33.43 10.48 10.27
CA PHE A 26 33.71 9.67 9.08
C PHE A 26 34.96 10.17 8.31
N LEU A 27 35.63 9.21 7.65
CA LEU A 27 36.38 9.34 6.37
C LEU A 27 37.87 9.82 6.33
N ARG A 28 38.63 9.05 5.50
CA ARG A 28 39.77 9.42 4.59
C ARG A 28 41.25 9.38 5.03
N THR A 29 41.92 8.29 4.59
CA THR A 29 43.27 8.19 3.93
C THR A 29 44.52 8.77 4.62
N ARG A 30 45.59 7.98 4.86
CA ARG A 30 46.47 7.37 3.82
C ARG A 30 47.35 6.19 4.32
N ILE A 31 47.54 5.21 3.44
CA ILE A 31 48.82 4.61 2.98
C ILE A 31 50.01 4.55 3.98
N LEU A 32 50.44 3.34 4.39
CA LEU A 32 51.75 2.75 4.00
C LEU A 32 51.92 1.27 4.39
N SER A 33 52.74 0.60 3.57
CA SER A 33 53.20 -0.79 3.54
C SER A 33 53.61 -1.49 4.84
N PHE A 34 53.45 -2.82 4.88
CA PHE A 34 54.53 -3.76 5.23
C PHE A 34 54.38 -5.11 4.48
N LEU A 35 55.49 -5.79 4.20
CA LEU A 35 55.51 -7.13 3.61
C LEU A 35 55.50 -8.22 4.70
N ASN A 36 54.88 -9.37 4.43
CA ASN A 36 55.58 -10.66 4.35
C ASN A 36 54.67 -11.84 3.95
N ILE A 37 55.27 -12.85 3.31
CA ILE A 37 54.71 -14.16 2.97
C ILE A 37 55.62 -15.20 3.65
N PRO A 38 55.07 -16.18 4.39
CA PRO A 38 55.13 -17.59 3.95
C PRO A 38 53.73 -18.26 3.88
N GLN A 39 53.41 -18.96 2.78
CA GLN A 39 53.40 -20.44 2.67
C GLN A 39 52.30 -21.12 3.51
N HIS A 40 51.28 -21.76 2.92
CA HIS A 40 51.44 -23.00 2.15
C HIS A 40 50.33 -23.28 1.12
N CYS A 41 50.71 -23.97 0.05
CA CYS A 41 49.83 -24.80 -0.78
C CYS A 41 50.47 -26.19 -0.96
N PRO A 42 49.68 -27.23 -1.26
CA PRO A 42 50.10 -28.31 -2.15
C PRO A 42 49.55 -28.09 -3.57
N SER A 43 50.26 -28.57 -4.59
CA SER A 43 49.97 -28.36 -6.00
C SER A 43 49.61 -29.65 -6.73
N LEU A 44 48.92 -29.52 -7.87
CA LEU A 44 48.88 -30.52 -8.95
C LEU A 44 49.16 -29.83 -10.29
N SER A 45 50.01 -30.45 -11.11
CA SER A 45 50.45 -30.04 -12.46
C SER A 45 50.05 -31.15 -13.47
N PHE A 46 50.11 -31.04 -14.81
CA PHE A 46 50.88 -30.23 -15.80
C PHE A 46 49.90 -29.80 -16.96
N PHE A 47 50.21 -29.00 -18.00
CA PHE A 47 51.27 -29.11 -19.05
C PHE A 47 51.34 -27.84 -19.95
N CYS A 48 52.51 -27.62 -20.60
CA CYS A 48 52.82 -26.69 -21.71
C CYS A 48 54.17 -27.15 -22.35
N PRO A 49 54.78 -26.61 -23.46
CA PRO A 49 54.91 -25.19 -23.90
C PRO A 49 54.96 -24.99 -25.48
N PRO A 50 55.85 -24.19 -26.15
CA PRO A 50 55.76 -22.72 -26.42
C PRO A 50 56.13 -22.22 -27.86
N ARG A 51 55.96 -20.89 -28.14
CA ARG A 51 56.83 -19.89 -28.87
C ARG A 51 55.99 -18.68 -29.40
N SER A 52 56.46 -17.44 -29.61
CA SER A 52 57.72 -16.68 -29.31
C SER A 52 57.49 -15.13 -29.41
N LEU A 53 58.50 -14.27 -29.09
CA LEU A 53 58.44 -12.80 -28.81
C LEU A 53 59.55 -11.99 -29.57
N PRO A 54 59.72 -10.63 -29.43
CA PRO A 54 58.81 -9.51 -29.05
C PRO A 54 58.64 -8.51 -30.25
N PRO A 55 59.10 -7.22 -30.39
CA PRO A 55 59.82 -6.21 -29.55
C PRO A 55 59.01 -4.89 -29.29
N SER A 56 59.66 -3.70 -29.19
CA SER A 56 59.09 -2.33 -28.94
C SER A 56 60.08 -1.23 -29.48
N PRO A 57 60.05 0.13 -29.23
CA PRO A 57 59.76 0.88 -27.96
C PRO A 57 59.24 2.39 -28.00
N VAL A 58 58.99 3.00 -26.81
CA VAL A 58 59.24 4.45 -26.40
C VAL A 58 58.36 5.59 -27.01
N CYS A 59 57.91 6.68 -26.33
CA CYS A 59 58.06 7.21 -24.94
C CYS A 59 56.99 8.26 -24.46
N SER A 60 56.96 8.49 -23.13
CA SER A 60 56.73 9.76 -22.35
C SER A 60 55.47 10.66 -22.44
N SER A 61 54.97 11.05 -21.25
CA SER A 61 54.20 12.29 -20.92
C SER A 61 55.07 13.25 -20.08
N PRO A 62 54.67 14.50 -19.71
CA PRO A 62 54.00 14.71 -18.39
C PRO A 62 53.15 16.01 -18.12
N LEU A 63 52.27 15.92 -17.12
CA LEU A 63 51.92 16.86 -16.00
C LEU A 63 51.66 18.40 -16.16
N VAL A 64 50.70 18.90 -15.34
CA VAL A 64 50.73 20.09 -14.41
C VAL A 64 49.47 21.00 -14.42
N ALA A 65 48.74 20.93 -13.28
CA ALA A 65 48.03 21.97 -12.49
C ALA A 65 46.95 22.96 -13.02
N SER A 66 45.87 23.04 -12.23
CA SER A 66 44.95 24.18 -11.97
C SER A 66 45.62 25.26 -11.06
N PRO A 67 45.00 26.40 -10.60
CA PRO A 67 43.57 26.64 -10.30
C PRO A 67 43.04 28.08 -10.59
N SER A 68 41.86 28.41 -10.01
CA SER A 68 41.39 29.77 -9.59
C SER A 68 41.13 30.87 -10.66
N GLN A 69 40.30 31.89 -10.43
CA GLN A 69 39.03 32.04 -9.67
C GLN A 69 38.40 33.41 -10.06
N GLU A 70 37.09 33.58 -9.80
CA GLU A 70 36.38 34.87 -9.61
C GLU A 70 36.23 35.93 -10.74
N ARG A 71 34.99 36.48 -10.80
CA ARG A 71 34.58 37.83 -11.23
C ARG A 71 34.76 38.24 -12.71
N ALA A 72 34.03 39.24 -13.24
CA ALA A 72 32.65 39.74 -13.03
C ALA A 72 32.43 40.92 -14.02
N CYS A 73 31.17 41.36 -14.18
CA CYS A 73 30.77 42.70 -14.62
C CYS A 73 31.09 43.19 -16.06
N ASP A 74 30.03 43.07 -16.88
CA ASP A 74 29.28 44.24 -17.43
C ASP A 74 29.67 44.93 -18.75
N ALA A 75 28.68 45.72 -19.20
CA ALA A 75 28.72 46.78 -20.21
C ALA A 75 28.76 46.41 -21.71
N ARG A 76 27.54 46.30 -22.26
CA ARG A 76 27.04 47.01 -23.47
C ARG A 76 27.96 48.19 -23.92
N MET A 77 28.12 48.54 -25.21
CA MET A 77 27.02 48.90 -26.12
C MET A 77 27.48 49.14 -27.60
N LEU A 78 26.56 48.93 -28.56
CA LEU A 78 26.39 49.55 -29.90
C LEU A 78 27.59 50.13 -30.70
N VAL A 79 27.80 49.61 -31.93
CA VAL A 79 27.93 50.40 -33.19
C VAL A 79 27.26 49.67 -34.37
N ARG A 80 26.63 50.44 -35.28
CA ARG A 80 26.04 50.15 -36.62
C ARG A 80 26.00 51.52 -37.38
N PRO A 81 25.64 51.68 -38.68
CA PRO A 81 25.15 50.73 -39.73
C PRO A 81 25.81 50.96 -41.15
N SER A 82 25.06 50.64 -42.23
CA SER A 82 25.24 50.87 -43.71
C SER A 82 25.79 49.68 -44.52
N ALA A 83 25.31 49.31 -45.75
CA ALA A 83 24.14 49.66 -46.61
C ALA A 83 23.70 48.35 -47.38
N GLN A 84 22.47 48.03 -47.84
CA GLN A 84 21.43 48.65 -48.71
C GLN A 84 21.80 48.75 -50.23
N LEU A 85 20.98 48.42 -51.26
CA LEU A 85 19.61 47.82 -51.45
C LEU A 85 19.40 47.36 -52.96
N PRO A 86 18.32 46.62 -53.35
CA PRO A 86 17.83 46.32 -54.74
C PRO A 86 16.53 47.11 -55.12
N PRO A 87 15.82 46.98 -56.30
CA PRO A 87 14.75 45.94 -56.49
C PRO A 87 14.12 45.65 -57.93
N THR A 88 13.30 44.57 -58.07
CA THR A 88 12.04 44.42 -58.94
C THR A 88 12.10 44.40 -60.51
N PRO A 89 10.99 44.18 -61.33
CA PRO A 89 9.52 44.01 -61.11
C PRO A 89 8.75 42.88 -61.90
N TRP A 90 7.39 42.92 -61.93
CA TRP A 90 6.38 42.02 -62.60
C TRP A 90 5.91 42.50 -64.02
N PRO A 91 4.96 41.78 -64.71
CA PRO A 91 3.57 42.31 -64.85
C PRO A 91 2.40 41.26 -64.84
N GLN A 92 1.15 41.68 -65.17
CA GLN A 92 -0.16 40.98 -65.03
C GLN A 92 -0.90 40.70 -66.38
N LEU A 93 -2.02 39.92 -66.41
CA LEU A 93 -3.40 40.32 -66.86
C LEU A 93 -4.41 39.17 -67.26
N THR A 94 -5.73 39.49 -67.22
CA THR A 94 -6.92 38.85 -67.90
C THR A 94 -7.31 37.37 -67.57
N THR A 95 -8.50 37.00 -67.07
CA THR A 95 -9.89 36.90 -67.64
C THR A 95 -10.05 35.83 -68.76
N THR A 96 -11.14 35.05 -68.96
CA THR A 96 -12.58 35.19 -68.59
C THR A 96 -13.40 33.87 -68.75
N THR A 97 -14.48 33.67 -67.95
CA THR A 97 -15.77 32.95 -68.20
C THR A 97 -15.92 31.53 -68.83
N THR A 98 -16.67 30.68 -68.09
CA THR A 98 -17.75 29.73 -68.50
C THR A 98 -17.51 28.54 -69.47
N LYS A 99 -17.95 27.33 -69.07
CA LYS A 99 -19.29 26.77 -69.42
C LYS A 99 -19.59 25.39 -68.78
N GLN A 100 -20.81 25.19 -68.27
CA GLN A 100 -21.50 23.88 -68.28
C GLN A 100 -22.15 23.66 -69.66
N PRO A 101 -22.53 22.42 -70.02
CA PRO A 101 -23.96 22.06 -69.90
C PRO A 101 -24.28 20.60 -69.49
N ASN A 102 -25.44 20.43 -68.86
CA ASN A 102 -26.30 19.24 -68.80
C ASN A 102 -27.65 19.62 -69.43
N PRO A 103 -28.64 18.72 -69.67
CA PRO A 103 -28.67 17.29 -70.09
C PRO A 103 -29.47 17.22 -71.43
N PRO A 104 -30.51 16.38 -71.71
CA PRO A 104 -30.90 14.98 -71.40
C PRO A 104 -30.86 14.13 -72.73
N PRO A 105 -31.88 13.43 -73.32
CA PRO A 105 -33.10 12.74 -72.83
C PRO A 105 -33.47 11.33 -73.43
N THR A 106 -34.25 10.56 -72.65
CA THR A 106 -35.40 9.65 -73.01
C THR A 106 -35.39 8.63 -74.18
N THR A 107 -35.51 7.33 -73.80
CA THR A 107 -36.46 6.27 -74.26
C THR A 107 -36.67 5.90 -75.75
N ALA A 108 -36.58 4.59 -76.10
CA ALA A 108 -37.74 3.68 -76.37
C ALA A 108 -37.34 2.33 -77.04
N ASN A 109 -38.14 1.27 -76.80
CA ASN A 109 -38.45 0.02 -77.56
C ASN A 109 -37.46 -0.54 -78.64
N GLY A 110 -37.20 -1.86 -78.81
CA GLY A 110 -37.68 -3.09 -78.16
C GLY A 110 -38.42 -4.07 -79.12
N THR A 111 -38.17 -5.40 -79.07
CA THR A 111 -39.15 -6.50 -79.35
C THR A 111 -38.54 -7.93 -79.30
N ARG A 112 -39.22 -8.86 -78.56
CA ARG A 112 -39.59 -10.28 -78.88
C ARG A 112 -38.50 -11.33 -79.24
N LEU A 113 -38.65 -12.65 -79.05
CA LEU A 113 -39.58 -13.63 -78.37
C LEU A 113 -38.84 -15.01 -78.37
N ALA A 114 -39.16 -16.08 -77.64
CA ALA A 114 -40.14 -16.41 -76.58
C ALA A 114 -39.44 -17.35 -75.55
N GLY A 115 -39.82 -17.45 -74.27
CA GLY A 115 -40.95 -18.27 -73.78
C GLY A 115 -40.40 -19.56 -73.12
N LEU A 116 -41.00 -20.19 -72.10
CA LEU A 116 -42.21 -19.98 -71.30
C LEU A 116 -42.00 -20.63 -69.92
N ASP A 117 -42.56 -20.08 -68.83
CA ASP A 117 -43.29 -20.86 -67.81
C ASP A 117 -44.01 -19.94 -66.80
N ASN A 118 -45.00 -20.48 -66.07
CA ASN A 118 -46.11 -19.71 -65.50
C ASN A 118 -46.04 -19.39 -64.00
N LEU A 119 -46.75 -18.30 -63.61
CA LEU A 119 -47.09 -17.93 -62.24
C LEU A 119 -48.60 -18.06 -61.98
N SER A 120 -48.97 -18.65 -60.84
CA SER A 120 -50.33 -18.64 -60.26
C SER A 120 -50.27 -19.14 -58.82
N ALA A 121 -51.04 -18.67 -57.83
CA ALA A 121 -51.86 -17.45 -57.69
C ALA A 121 -52.03 -17.15 -56.18
N SER A 122 -52.67 -16.04 -55.80
CA SER A 122 -52.70 -15.52 -54.42
C SER A 122 -54.07 -15.55 -53.73
N LEU A 123 -54.12 -15.98 -52.45
CA LEU A 123 -55.18 -15.70 -51.45
C LEU A 123 -56.56 -16.37 -51.71
N PRO A 124 -57.55 -16.43 -50.77
CA PRO A 124 -57.74 -15.61 -49.54
C PRO A 124 -58.16 -16.35 -48.23
N THR A 125 -58.70 -15.54 -47.29
CA THR A 125 -59.06 -15.68 -45.84
C THR A 125 -60.54 -16.09 -45.57
N PRO A 126 -61.14 -16.05 -44.32
CA PRO A 126 -60.77 -16.47 -42.93
C PRO A 126 -61.92 -17.23 -42.16
N GLN A 127 -61.98 -17.17 -40.80
CA GLN A 127 -63.04 -17.61 -39.82
C GLN A 127 -62.93 -19.06 -39.26
N SER A 128 -63.35 -19.46 -38.03
CA SER A 128 -63.89 -18.78 -36.81
C SER A 128 -63.78 -19.63 -35.48
N PHE A 129 -63.75 -18.93 -34.32
CA PHE A 129 -64.17 -19.27 -32.91
C PHE A 129 -64.35 -20.72 -32.35
N SER A 130 -63.85 -20.99 -31.11
CA SER A 130 -64.66 -21.04 -29.84
C SER A 130 -64.09 -21.85 -28.63
N SER A 131 -64.40 -21.40 -27.39
CA SER A 131 -64.37 -22.16 -26.09
C SER A 131 -62.99 -22.56 -25.48
N LEU A 132 -62.79 -22.99 -24.21
CA LEU A 132 -63.62 -22.99 -22.97
C LEU A 132 -62.76 -22.79 -21.65
N ARG A 133 -62.87 -23.62 -20.59
CA ARG A 133 -62.20 -23.48 -19.26
C ARG A 133 -62.08 -24.79 -18.43
N ASN A 134 -61.05 -24.95 -17.58
CA ASN A 134 -61.14 -24.92 -16.08
C ASN A 134 -59.88 -25.44 -15.30
N ASN A 135 -59.26 -24.53 -14.54
CA ASN A 135 -58.87 -24.58 -13.11
C ASN A 135 -58.20 -25.79 -12.34
N PHE A 136 -57.26 -25.34 -11.47
CA PHE A 136 -56.86 -25.81 -10.12
C PHE A 136 -55.72 -26.83 -9.87
N GLU A 137 -55.17 -26.70 -8.64
CA GLU A 137 -53.96 -27.31 -8.05
C GLU A 137 -54.23 -28.74 -7.49
N THR A 138 -53.25 -29.59 -7.16
CA THR A 138 -52.53 -29.53 -5.86
C THR A 138 -51.44 -30.62 -5.69
N GLN A 139 -50.39 -30.24 -4.94
CA GLN A 139 -49.59 -30.97 -3.92
C GLN A 139 -49.22 -32.48 -3.98
N ALA A 140 -48.00 -32.73 -3.46
CA ALA A 140 -47.64 -33.71 -2.40
C ALA A 140 -46.92 -35.04 -2.71
N LEU A 141 -45.64 -35.05 -2.26
CA LEU A 141 -44.97 -36.04 -1.40
C LEU A 141 -44.63 -37.48 -1.86
N SER A 142 -43.37 -37.83 -1.51
CA SER A 142 -42.92 -39.13 -0.96
C SER A 142 -42.76 -40.32 -1.94
N THR A 143 -41.93 -41.35 -1.69
CA THR A 143 -40.72 -41.47 -0.83
C THR A 143 -39.91 -42.69 -1.29
N ALA A 144 -38.59 -42.67 -1.06
CA ALA A 144 -37.72 -43.86 -1.01
C ALA A 144 -37.60 -44.65 -2.37
N THR A 145 -36.75 -45.66 -2.53
CA THR A 145 -35.81 -46.33 -1.59
C THR A 145 -34.52 -46.74 -2.35
N ALA A 146 -33.39 -46.81 -1.64
CA ALA A 146 -32.21 -47.62 -2.02
C ALA A 146 -32.46 -49.12 -1.65
N PRO A 147 -31.51 -50.09 -1.76
CA PRO A 147 -30.13 -50.06 -2.27
C PRO A 147 -29.79 -51.22 -3.27
N GLY A 148 -28.52 -51.39 -3.67
CA GLY A 148 -28.14 -52.50 -4.57
C GLY A 148 -26.62 -52.70 -4.84
N SER A 149 -25.84 -53.09 -3.82
CA SER A 149 -24.38 -53.30 -3.93
C SER A 149 -23.95 -54.54 -4.73
N ARG A 150 -22.93 -54.41 -5.61
CA ARG A 150 -21.82 -55.36 -5.97
C ARG A 150 -21.21 -55.03 -7.36
N ARG A 151 -19.97 -55.40 -7.76
CA ARG A 151 -18.64 -55.57 -7.11
C ARG A 151 -17.59 -55.93 -8.20
N HIS A 152 -16.38 -55.36 -8.17
CA HIS A 152 -15.17 -55.71 -8.95
C HIS A 152 -15.16 -55.55 -10.50
N GLY A 153 -14.00 -55.19 -11.06
CA GLY A 153 -13.74 -55.10 -12.51
C GLY A 153 -12.49 -54.27 -12.85
N ILE A 154 -11.29 -54.78 -12.58
CA ILE A 154 -10.00 -54.08 -12.73
C ILE A 154 -9.63 -53.87 -14.21
N ARG A 155 -9.23 -52.65 -14.63
CA ARG A 155 -7.93 -52.37 -15.31
C ARG A 155 -7.66 -50.89 -15.67
N ASP A 156 -6.43 -50.48 -15.35
CA ASP A 156 -5.44 -49.74 -16.14
C ASP A 156 -5.90 -48.53 -17.00
N THR A 157 -5.61 -47.31 -16.52
CA THR A 157 -5.31 -46.13 -17.37
C THR A 157 -4.07 -45.40 -16.84
N SER A 158 -3.15 -45.07 -17.73
CA SER A 158 -1.93 -44.30 -17.42
C SER A 158 -2.13 -42.81 -17.70
N THR A 159 -1.88 -41.96 -16.70
CA THR A 159 -1.83 -40.50 -16.87
C THR A 159 -0.50 -39.96 -16.34
N LEU A 160 0.20 -39.17 -17.15
CA LEU A 160 1.24 -38.28 -16.64
C LEU A 160 0.53 -37.06 -16.02
N GLU A 161 0.84 -36.75 -14.76
CA GLU A 161 0.35 -35.53 -14.11
C GLU A 161 1.50 -34.56 -13.78
N SER A 162 1.18 -33.26 -13.83
CA SER A 162 2.14 -32.17 -13.75
C SER A 162 2.49 -31.78 -12.31
N ALA A 163 3.70 -31.23 -12.13
CA ALA A 163 4.16 -30.75 -10.84
C ALA A 163 3.29 -29.61 -10.30
N THR A 164 2.88 -29.72 -9.03
CA THR A 164 2.01 -28.73 -8.36
C THR A 164 2.84 -27.65 -7.65
N SER A 165 2.98 -26.50 -8.29
CA SER A 165 3.28 -25.24 -7.60
C SER A 165 1.98 -24.64 -7.04
N ALA A 166 2.07 -23.89 -5.94
CA ALA A 166 0.92 -23.26 -5.30
C ALA A 166 0.47 -21.98 -6.05
N MET A 167 -0.14 -22.17 -7.22
CA MET A 167 -0.79 -21.12 -7.98
C MET A 167 -2.04 -20.63 -7.23
N ALA A 168 -2.23 -19.31 -7.13
CA ALA A 168 -3.55 -18.75 -6.85
C ALA A 168 -4.46 -18.98 -8.08
N PRO A 169 -5.75 -19.30 -7.91
CA PRO A 169 -6.63 -19.62 -9.04
C PRO A 169 -6.97 -18.37 -9.87
N SER A 170 -6.25 -18.16 -10.99
CA SER A 170 -6.40 -17.06 -11.94
C SER A 170 -7.64 -17.19 -12.85
N PHE A 171 -8.83 -17.42 -12.27
CA PHE A 171 -10.09 -17.49 -13.01
C PHE A 171 -11.26 -16.81 -12.27
N LEU A 172 -11.64 -15.60 -12.72
CA LEU A 172 -13.06 -15.20 -12.76
C LEU A 172 -13.26 -13.94 -13.65
N SER A 173 -13.62 -14.16 -14.91
CA SER A 173 -14.10 -13.08 -15.81
C SER A 173 -15.54 -12.70 -15.42
N LEU A 174 -15.71 -11.90 -14.36
CA LEU A 174 -17.01 -11.49 -13.80
C LEU A 174 -17.75 -10.46 -14.68
N ARG A 175 -18.19 -10.89 -15.87
CA ARG A 175 -19.42 -10.33 -16.46
C ARG A 175 -20.62 -10.87 -15.66
N GLU A 176 -21.60 -10.01 -15.44
CA GLU A 176 -22.87 -10.26 -14.72
C GLU A 176 -22.84 -10.40 -13.18
N LEU A 177 -22.58 -9.30 -12.47
CA LEU A 177 -23.22 -9.04 -11.17
C LEU A 177 -24.17 -7.83 -11.24
N ARG A 178 -25.42 -8.12 -11.60
CA ARG A 178 -26.46 -7.13 -11.91
C ARG A 178 -27.08 -6.54 -10.63
N ARG A 179 -26.40 -5.55 -10.03
CA ARG A 179 -26.77 -4.91 -8.75
C ARG A 179 -28.21 -4.35 -8.77
N ARG A 180 -29.10 -4.91 -7.93
CA ARG A 180 -30.42 -4.32 -7.66
C ARG A 180 -30.26 -3.01 -6.88
N SER A 181 -30.96 -1.97 -7.31
CA SER A 181 -30.98 -0.67 -6.65
C SER A 181 -31.80 -0.73 -5.34
N LYS A 182 -31.24 -0.19 -4.25
CA LYS A 182 -32.03 0.21 -3.07
C LYS A 182 -32.49 1.65 -3.28
N ALA A 183 -33.75 1.81 -3.67
CA ALA A 183 -34.41 3.11 -3.63
C ALA A 183 -34.73 3.51 -2.18
N SER A 184 -34.84 4.82 -1.94
CA SER A 184 -35.20 5.39 -0.64
C SER A 184 -36.63 5.06 -0.23
N PHE A 185 -36.83 4.72 1.04
CA PHE A 185 -38.12 4.87 1.71
C PHE A 185 -38.03 6.00 2.75
N ARG A 186 -38.91 7.00 2.59
CA ARG A 186 -39.25 7.95 3.65
C ARG A 186 -40.55 7.51 4.30
N THR A 187 -40.66 7.71 5.60
CA THR A 187 -41.92 7.86 6.34
C THR A 187 -41.67 8.87 7.46
N ASP A 188 -42.46 9.94 7.49
CA ASP A 188 -42.31 11.07 8.42
C ASP A 188 -43.15 10.89 9.70
N ASN A 189 -42.89 11.76 10.71
CA ASN A 189 -43.62 11.96 11.97
C ASN A 189 -43.44 10.87 13.07
N SER A 190 -43.43 11.17 14.38
CA SER A 190 -43.77 12.42 15.09
C SER A 190 -42.90 12.69 16.34
N THR A 191 -42.68 13.98 16.61
CA THR A 191 -42.38 14.72 17.87
C THR A 191 -42.47 14.05 19.26
N ASP A 192 -41.47 14.39 20.08
CA ASP A 192 -41.51 14.90 21.47
C ASP A 192 -42.14 14.13 22.66
N GLY A 193 -41.39 14.09 23.78
CA GLY A 193 -41.81 13.69 25.12
C GLY A 193 -40.67 13.91 26.15
N SER A 194 -40.96 14.41 27.35
CA SER A 194 -39.95 14.98 28.28
C SER A 194 -39.97 14.39 29.70
N SER A 195 -38.94 14.75 30.49
CA SER A 195 -38.85 14.84 31.97
C SER A 195 -38.87 13.59 32.87
N ASP A 196 -37.76 13.43 33.60
CA ASP A 196 -37.61 13.32 35.07
C ASP A 196 -38.33 12.24 35.94
N GLY A 197 -37.54 11.58 36.81
CA GLY A 197 -37.83 11.60 38.26
C GLY A 197 -37.63 10.30 39.10
N VAL A 198 -36.45 10.05 39.71
CA VAL A 198 -36.03 10.10 41.15
C VAL A 198 -36.59 9.06 42.19
N VAL A 199 -35.73 8.69 43.18
CA VAL A 199 -35.95 7.99 44.49
C VAL A 199 -36.37 6.49 44.44
N SER A 200 -36.01 5.55 45.34
CA SER A 200 -35.36 5.59 46.68
C SER A 200 -34.55 4.33 47.07
N GLN A 201 -33.48 4.53 47.87
CA GLN A 201 -33.05 3.84 49.14
C GLN A 201 -33.33 2.33 49.40
N GLN A 202 -32.55 1.56 50.19
CA GLN A 202 -31.42 1.79 51.14
C GLN A 202 -30.57 0.46 51.23
N THR A 203 -29.64 0.09 52.14
CA THR A 203 -29.12 0.51 53.47
C THR A 203 -27.56 0.44 53.53
N SER A 204 -26.92 0.33 54.71
CA SER A 204 -25.50 -0.07 54.94
C SER A 204 -25.33 -0.62 56.38
N PRO A 205 -24.18 -1.25 56.76
CA PRO A 205 -23.20 -0.54 57.62
C PRO A 205 -21.71 -0.92 57.37
N SER A 206 -20.78 -0.52 58.26
CA SER A 206 -19.35 -0.31 57.97
C SER A 206 -18.34 -0.81 59.04
N SER A 207 -17.05 -0.88 58.67
CA SER A 207 -15.83 -0.82 59.52
C SER A 207 -14.58 -0.72 58.61
N GLY A 208 -13.46 -0.06 58.92
CA GLY A 208 -13.05 0.73 60.11
C GLY A 208 -11.80 1.60 59.79
N SER A 209 -11.18 2.24 60.79
CA SER A 209 -10.05 3.20 60.62
C SER A 209 -8.87 2.90 61.61
N VAL A 210 -7.85 3.72 61.92
CA VAL A 210 -7.70 5.19 62.08
C VAL A 210 -6.24 5.67 61.79
N THR A 211 -6.02 6.99 61.66
CA THR A 211 -4.72 7.70 61.78
C THR A 211 -4.28 7.84 63.27
N PRO A 212 -3.19 8.55 63.71
CA PRO A 212 -3.02 10.05 63.71
C PRO A 212 -1.51 10.53 63.82
N PRO A 213 -1.09 11.67 64.45
CA PRO A 213 -1.59 13.07 64.53
C PRO A 213 -0.57 14.22 64.19
N SER A 214 -1.04 15.26 63.49
CA SER A 214 -1.17 16.71 63.86
C SER A 214 -0.05 17.63 64.47
N ILE A 215 -0.25 18.95 64.23
CA ILE A 215 0.16 20.19 64.98
C ILE A 215 1.56 20.83 64.72
N ALA A 216 1.79 22.17 64.86
CA ALA A 216 1.19 23.40 64.26
C ALA A 216 1.60 24.71 65.00
N GLN A 217 1.92 25.80 64.27
CA GLN A 217 1.96 27.23 64.73
C GLN A 217 1.62 28.16 63.52
N GLN A 218 0.59 29.02 63.56
CA GLN A 218 0.54 30.45 64.00
C GLN A 218 1.27 31.45 63.05
N SER A 219 0.77 32.66 62.71
CA SER A 219 -0.56 33.30 62.87
C SER A 219 -0.63 34.65 62.08
N ASP A 220 -1.84 35.15 61.74
CA ASP A 220 -2.16 36.56 61.35
C ASP A 220 -2.15 37.49 62.61
N PRO A 221 -2.30 38.87 62.59
CA PRO A 221 -2.96 39.72 61.57
C PRO A 221 -2.37 41.15 61.27
N SER A 222 -3.05 41.87 60.36
CA SER A 222 -3.36 43.34 60.31
C SER A 222 -2.29 44.47 60.41
N LEU A 223 -2.23 45.29 59.34
CA LEU A 223 -2.32 46.77 59.27
C LEU A 223 -1.53 47.67 60.27
N ASP A 224 -0.58 48.50 59.78
CA ASP A 224 -0.62 49.98 59.95
C ASP A 224 0.38 50.76 59.02
N GLN A 225 0.35 52.10 59.07
CA GLN A 225 1.03 53.07 58.18
C GLN A 225 2.31 53.72 58.75
N LEU A 226 3.20 54.25 57.90
CA LEU A 226 3.73 55.64 58.03
C LEU A 226 4.56 56.13 56.82
N VAL A 227 4.73 57.45 56.72
CA VAL A 227 5.28 58.22 55.59
C VAL A 227 6.44 59.14 56.04
N LYS A 228 7.31 59.58 55.12
CA LYS A 228 8.09 60.83 55.30
C LYS A 228 8.26 61.62 54.00
N ASN A 229 8.40 62.94 54.12
CA ASN A 229 8.13 63.93 53.07
C ASN A 229 9.40 64.49 52.39
N ASN A 230 9.25 65.05 51.17
CA ASN A 230 9.30 66.52 50.98
C ASN A 230 8.94 66.97 49.55
N SER A 231 8.48 68.22 49.44
CA SER A 231 8.08 68.93 48.20
C SER A 231 8.83 70.29 48.12
N PRO A 232 8.74 71.10 47.04
CA PRO A 232 7.52 71.92 46.77
C PRO A 232 7.13 72.20 45.29
N ILE A 233 5.81 72.18 45.01
CA ILE A 233 4.93 73.26 44.44
C ILE A 233 5.59 74.25 43.45
N PRO A 234 5.03 74.55 42.24
CA PRO A 234 3.61 74.93 41.95
C PRO A 234 2.99 74.24 40.68
N GLN A 235 1.75 74.45 40.14
CA GLN A 235 0.48 75.15 40.54
C GLN A 235 -0.74 74.69 39.67
N LEU A 236 -1.95 75.22 39.99
CA LEU A 236 -3.18 75.40 39.17
C LEU A 236 -4.08 74.19 38.76
N GLN A 237 -5.36 74.49 38.51
CA GLN A 237 -6.57 73.62 38.41
C GLN A 237 -7.47 74.12 37.23
N PRO A 238 -8.74 73.67 36.94
CA PRO A 238 -9.64 72.62 37.49
C PRO A 238 -10.31 71.75 36.34
N GLN A 239 -11.50 71.08 36.34
CA GLN A 239 -12.58 70.65 37.28
C GLN A 239 -13.46 69.49 36.71
N GLN A 240 -14.26 68.83 37.58
CA GLN A 240 -15.66 68.29 37.50
C GLN A 240 -16.50 68.22 36.17
N SER A 241 -17.57 67.38 35.99
CA SER A 241 -18.19 66.30 36.81
C SER A 241 -19.02 65.19 36.02
N PRO A 242 -20.36 64.89 36.12
CA PRO A 242 -20.83 63.47 36.16
C PRO A 242 -22.13 63.03 35.40
N LEU A 243 -22.52 61.74 35.56
CA LEU A 243 -23.88 61.10 35.53
C LEU A 243 -24.88 61.29 34.36
N ALA A 244 -25.30 60.18 33.69
CA ALA A 244 -26.67 59.93 33.20
C ALA A 244 -26.99 58.47 32.76
N ARG A 245 -28.28 58.10 32.81
CA ARG A 245 -29.02 56.95 32.20
C ARG A 245 -30.41 57.53 31.78
N PRO A 246 -31.39 56.86 31.10
CA PRO A 246 -31.52 55.44 30.67
C PRO A 246 -32.20 55.28 29.26
N MET A 247 -32.91 54.15 29.04
CA MET A 247 -34.04 53.89 28.09
C MET A 247 -33.76 53.14 26.77
N LEU A 248 -34.85 52.69 26.12
CA LEU A 248 -34.95 51.45 25.32
C LEU A 248 -35.74 51.62 24.00
N ALA A 249 -35.19 51.05 22.90
CA ALA A 249 -35.90 50.47 21.74
C ALA A 249 -36.84 51.40 20.91
N PRO A 250 -37.47 50.92 19.80
CA PRO A 250 -37.15 49.80 18.91
C PRO A 250 -36.83 50.23 17.45
N GLY A 251 -36.35 49.32 16.60
CA GLY A 251 -36.20 49.59 15.15
C GLY A 251 -35.70 48.37 14.37
N SER A 252 -36.18 48.16 13.13
CA SER A 252 -35.96 46.93 12.35
C SER A 252 -35.12 47.11 11.08
N ASN A 253 -34.44 46.02 10.70
CA ASN A 253 -33.87 45.67 9.38
C ASN A 253 -33.11 46.71 8.53
N GLY A 254 -31.85 46.38 8.21
CA GLY A 254 -31.07 47.08 7.19
C GLY A 254 -29.70 46.42 6.93
N SER A 255 -29.67 45.22 6.35
CA SER A 255 -28.42 44.46 6.14
C SER A 255 -27.54 45.03 5.01
N ARG A 256 -26.76 46.09 5.33
CA ARG A 256 -25.62 46.55 4.52
C ARG A 256 -24.37 46.69 5.39
N TYR A 257 -23.49 45.67 5.33
CA TYR A 257 -22.14 45.76 5.86
C TYR A 257 -21.11 45.58 4.72
N SER A 258 -20.94 46.65 3.96
CA SER A 258 -19.75 46.84 3.15
C SER A 258 -18.53 47.03 4.07
N VAL A 259 -17.58 46.10 4.03
CA VAL A 259 -16.25 46.33 4.61
C VAL A 259 -15.51 47.36 3.74
N SER A 260 -15.32 48.56 4.28
CA SER A 260 -14.63 49.66 3.59
C SER A 260 -13.20 49.27 3.23
N GLY A 261 -12.77 49.64 2.03
CA GLY A 261 -11.41 49.35 1.56
C GLY A 261 -10.35 50.15 2.32
N MET A 262 -9.46 49.43 3.02
CA MET A 262 -8.19 49.99 3.53
C MET A 262 -7.03 49.14 3.02
N SER A 263 -6.28 49.68 2.07
CA SER A 263 -5.06 49.09 1.53
C SER A 263 -3.92 49.23 2.55
N GLY A 264 -3.62 48.18 3.31
CA GLY A 264 -2.58 48.31 4.36
C GLY A 264 -2.40 47.16 5.36
N LEU A 265 -2.64 45.90 4.98
CA LEU A 265 -2.36 44.74 5.85
C LEU A 265 -1.58 43.66 5.10
N GLY A 266 -0.25 43.76 5.12
CA GLY A 266 0.65 42.89 4.37
C GLY A 266 1.99 42.63 5.08
N SER A 267 1.95 41.89 6.20
CA SER A 267 3.10 41.17 6.79
C SER A 267 2.63 40.32 7.98
N PRO A 268 2.94 39.01 8.04
CA PRO A 268 2.79 38.25 9.28
C PRO A 268 3.91 38.65 10.26
N SER A 269 3.59 38.82 11.55
CA SER A 269 4.62 39.08 12.56
C SER A 269 5.43 37.81 12.83
N ILE A 270 6.73 37.96 13.13
CA ILE A 270 7.63 36.86 13.48
C ILE A 270 7.33 36.31 14.90
N SER A 271 6.42 36.92 15.66
CA SER A 271 6.16 36.62 17.08
C SER A 271 4.78 36.02 17.36
N GLY A 272 4.53 34.81 16.84
CA GLY A 272 3.79 33.73 17.53
C GLY A 272 2.32 33.90 17.96
N LYS A 273 1.67 35.05 17.81
CA LYS A 273 0.24 35.25 18.19
C LYS A 273 -0.53 36.05 17.14
N ASN A 274 -1.19 35.35 16.22
CA ASN A 274 -2.15 35.96 15.30
C ASN A 274 -3.47 36.25 16.03
N SER A 275 -3.74 37.52 16.37
CA SER A 275 -5.02 37.99 16.91
C SER A 275 -5.95 38.59 15.85
N ILE A 276 -5.65 38.39 14.56
CA ILE A 276 -6.53 38.77 13.45
C ILE A 276 -7.56 37.64 13.29
N PRO A 277 -8.88 37.93 13.34
CA PRO A 277 -9.89 36.90 13.09
C PRO A 277 -9.75 36.38 11.65
N LEU A 278 -9.62 35.06 11.50
CA LEU A 278 -9.63 34.42 10.18
C LEU A 278 -10.93 34.81 9.44
N SER A 279 -10.82 35.05 8.14
CA SER A 279 -11.98 35.37 7.33
C SER A 279 -12.97 34.20 7.33
N LYS A 280 -14.28 34.48 7.33
CA LYS A 280 -15.32 33.44 7.39
C LYS A 280 -15.15 32.38 6.30
N TYR A 281 -14.72 32.80 5.10
CA TYR A 281 -14.46 31.93 3.95
C TYR A 281 -12.99 31.50 3.79
N ALA A 282 -12.14 31.66 4.81
CA ALA A 282 -10.77 31.12 4.77
C ALA A 282 -10.79 29.58 4.71
N PRO A 283 -9.95 28.92 3.87
CA PRO A 283 -9.93 27.46 3.75
C PRO A 283 -9.58 26.74 5.04
N ARG A 284 -10.39 25.74 5.42
CA ARG A 284 -10.18 24.90 6.61
C ARG A 284 -9.81 23.50 6.18
N VAL A 285 -8.56 23.12 6.41
CA VAL A 285 -8.06 21.76 6.13
C VAL A 285 -8.39 20.85 7.33
N HIS A 286 -8.97 19.67 7.05
CA HIS A 286 -9.50 18.77 8.08
C HIS A 286 -8.63 17.54 8.33
N ASN A 287 -7.89 17.05 7.32
CA ASN A 287 -7.17 15.77 7.39
C ASN A 287 -5.70 15.90 7.86
N VAL A 288 -5.16 17.11 7.98
CA VAL A 288 -3.80 17.38 8.46
C VAL A 288 -3.75 18.70 9.24
N ALA A 289 -2.93 18.76 10.29
CA ALA A 289 -2.80 19.90 11.19
C ALA A 289 -1.51 20.71 10.97
N GLU A 290 -1.46 21.92 11.50
CA GLU A 290 -0.28 22.80 11.45
C GLU A 290 0.96 22.15 12.09
N ASN A 291 2.12 22.26 11.43
CA ASN A 291 3.38 21.60 11.78
C ASN A 291 3.34 20.06 11.82
N SER A 292 2.39 19.41 11.12
CA SER A 292 2.35 17.94 11.01
C SER A 292 3.58 17.38 10.30
N TRP A 293 4.04 16.21 10.75
CA TRP A 293 5.04 15.41 10.06
C TRP A 293 4.39 14.44 9.06
N VAL A 294 4.97 14.35 7.87
CA VAL A 294 4.52 13.52 6.75
C VAL A 294 5.72 12.83 6.09
N TYR A 295 5.50 11.71 5.42
CA TYR A 295 6.57 10.76 5.06
C TYR A 295 6.65 10.48 3.57
N GLN A 296 5.92 11.25 2.77
CA GLN A 296 5.70 11.04 1.35
C GLN A 296 5.75 12.38 0.59
N LYS A 297 6.05 12.34 -0.72
CA LYS A 297 6.22 13.53 -1.56
C LYS A 297 4.89 14.19 -1.93
N THR A 298 3.85 13.39 -2.14
CA THR A 298 2.53 13.89 -2.54
C THR A 298 1.52 13.68 -1.42
N LEU A 299 0.95 14.78 -0.92
CA LEU A 299 -0.10 14.74 0.10
C LEU A 299 -1.42 15.24 -0.49
N LEU A 300 -2.49 14.47 -0.30
CA LEU A 300 -3.85 14.94 -0.49
C LEU A 300 -4.29 15.71 0.77
N ILE A 301 -4.81 16.92 0.59
CA ILE A 301 -5.51 17.68 1.62
C ILE A 301 -6.99 17.82 1.25
N TYR A 302 -7.84 17.69 2.26
CA TYR A 302 -9.29 17.83 2.18
C TYR A 302 -9.75 18.91 3.15
N GLY A 303 -10.72 19.72 2.74
CA GLY A 303 -11.18 20.84 3.54
C GLY A 303 -12.51 21.44 3.12
N THR A 304 -12.97 22.43 3.89
CA THR A 304 -14.16 23.22 3.60
C THR A 304 -13.93 24.74 3.66
N ILE A 305 -14.87 25.46 3.06
CA ILE A 305 -14.94 26.93 2.98
C ILE A 305 -16.19 27.40 3.73
N GLY A 306 -16.05 28.40 4.61
CA GLY A 306 -17.17 28.92 5.41
C GLY A 306 -17.25 28.31 6.81
N GLU A 307 -18.27 28.74 7.57
CA GLU A 307 -18.76 28.02 8.76
C GLU A 307 -19.80 26.97 8.34
N PRO A 308 -20.06 25.90 9.11
CA PRO A 308 -21.03 24.86 8.76
C PRO A 308 -22.43 25.36 8.39
N ASP A 309 -22.91 26.41 9.07
CA ASP A 309 -24.23 27.02 8.82
C ASP A 309 -24.26 28.00 7.63
N SER A 310 -23.16 28.10 6.87
CA SER A 310 -23.06 29.01 5.72
C SER A 310 -23.68 28.39 4.46
N PRO A 311 -24.44 29.15 3.65
CA PRO A 311 -24.96 28.65 2.37
C PRO A 311 -23.84 28.11 1.46
N PRO A 312 -24.00 26.92 0.84
CA PRO A 312 -22.94 26.27 0.05
C PRO A 312 -22.36 27.16 -1.06
N ILE A 313 -21.03 27.29 -1.07
CA ILE A 313 -20.32 28.18 -2.00
C ILE A 313 -19.44 27.42 -2.99
N ASN A 314 -19.52 27.83 -4.26
CA ASN A 314 -18.61 27.37 -5.31
C ASN A 314 -17.54 28.43 -5.57
N GLY A 315 -16.35 28.02 -5.95
CA GLY A 315 -15.20 28.90 -6.17
C GLY A 315 -13.93 28.09 -6.45
N ASN A 316 -12.77 28.66 -6.16
CA ASN A 316 -11.48 27.98 -6.26
C ASN A 316 -10.60 28.27 -5.03
N VAL A 317 -9.79 27.29 -4.62
CA VAL A 317 -8.65 27.49 -3.71
C VAL A 317 -7.36 27.45 -4.51
N VAL A 318 -6.58 28.53 -4.47
CA VAL A 318 -5.21 28.53 -4.98
C VAL A 318 -4.27 28.12 -3.85
N VAL A 319 -3.49 27.06 -4.04
CA VAL A 319 -2.48 26.61 -3.08
C VAL A 319 -1.11 27.05 -3.59
N SER A 320 -0.47 27.95 -2.85
CA SER A 320 0.83 28.57 -3.18
C SER A 320 1.89 28.20 -2.13
N ARG A 321 3.16 28.07 -2.54
CA ARG A 321 4.28 27.98 -1.58
C ARG A 321 4.87 29.35 -1.27
N TYR A 322 5.37 29.52 -0.05
CA TYR A 322 6.05 30.74 0.41
C TYR A 322 7.41 31.01 -0.25
N ASP A 323 8.08 29.96 -0.72
CA ASP A 323 9.41 29.99 -1.33
C ASP A 323 9.36 30.04 -2.86
N ASP A 324 8.15 30.05 -3.45
CA ASP A 324 7.87 29.79 -4.87
C ASP A 324 8.63 28.57 -5.45
N ALA A 325 9.03 27.62 -4.62
CA ALA A 325 9.80 26.45 -5.07
C ALA A 325 8.94 25.45 -5.86
N PHE A 326 7.63 25.68 -5.97
CA PHE A 326 6.67 24.94 -6.79
C PHE A 326 5.53 25.91 -7.15
N PRO A 327 5.04 25.95 -8.41
CA PRO A 327 4.06 26.95 -8.84
C PRO A 327 2.71 26.83 -8.09
N PRO A 328 1.95 27.92 -7.95
CA PRO A 328 0.59 27.89 -7.42
C PRO A 328 -0.35 27.03 -8.28
N ILE A 329 -1.09 26.10 -7.66
CA ILE A 329 -2.12 25.30 -8.34
C ILE A 329 -3.51 25.74 -7.87
N THR A 330 -4.45 25.85 -8.82
CA THR A 330 -5.85 26.17 -8.56
C THR A 330 -6.69 24.90 -8.48
N TRP A 331 -7.41 24.73 -7.37
CA TRP A 331 -8.26 23.57 -7.10
C TRP A 331 -9.73 24.02 -6.96
N PRO A 332 -10.70 23.28 -7.52
CA PRO A 332 -12.10 23.66 -7.47
C PRO A 332 -12.69 23.54 -6.06
N VAL A 333 -13.64 24.41 -5.74
CA VAL A 333 -14.53 24.30 -4.58
C VAL A 333 -15.94 24.05 -5.07
N CYS A 334 -16.55 22.96 -4.60
CA CYS A 334 -17.93 22.58 -4.91
C CYS A 334 -18.74 22.47 -3.61
N GLU A 335 -19.82 23.24 -3.51
CA GLU A 335 -20.74 23.23 -2.36
C GLU A 335 -19.99 23.32 -1.01
N SER A 336 -19.10 24.31 -0.92
CA SER A 336 -18.17 24.56 0.21
C SER A 336 -17.07 23.52 0.45
N HIS A 337 -16.95 22.45 -0.35
CA HIS A 337 -15.93 21.40 -0.17
C HIS A 337 -14.80 21.52 -1.21
N PHE A 338 -13.56 21.23 -0.80
CA PHE A 338 -12.39 21.17 -1.69
C PHE A 338 -11.48 19.97 -1.41
N LYS A 339 -10.81 19.50 -2.46
CA LYS A 339 -9.76 18.47 -2.43
C LYS A 339 -8.58 19.00 -3.25
N ALA A 340 -7.36 18.89 -2.72
CA ALA A 340 -6.17 19.43 -3.36
C ALA A 340 -4.94 18.55 -3.09
N LEU A 341 -4.06 18.41 -4.09
CA LEU A 341 -2.76 17.76 -3.93
C LEU A 341 -1.68 18.81 -3.69
N VAL A 342 -0.79 18.56 -2.73
CA VAL A 342 0.38 19.42 -2.45
C VAL A 342 1.67 18.64 -2.65
N TYR A 343 2.61 19.27 -3.37
CA TYR A 343 3.95 18.76 -3.62
C TYR A 343 4.91 19.16 -2.48
N LEU A 344 5.60 18.17 -1.91
CA LEU A 344 6.44 18.33 -0.73
C LEU A 344 7.92 18.05 -1.06
N GLN A 345 8.79 18.91 -0.54
CA GLN A 345 10.23 18.73 -0.51
C GLN A 345 10.66 18.33 0.91
N PRO A 346 11.77 17.57 1.08
CA PRO A 346 12.28 17.23 2.40
C PRO A 346 12.52 18.46 3.28
N GLY A 347 12.10 18.41 4.54
CA GLY A 347 12.14 19.54 5.46
C GLY A 347 10.81 20.31 5.54
N PRO A 348 10.82 21.61 5.91
CA PRO A 348 9.61 22.41 6.10
C PRO A 348 9.02 22.91 4.78
N ASN A 349 7.72 22.72 4.60
CA ASN A 349 6.94 23.15 3.45
C ASN A 349 5.86 24.12 3.94
N LYS A 350 5.91 25.38 3.52
CA LYS A 350 4.98 26.44 3.97
C LYS A 350 4.04 26.81 2.84
N PHE A 351 2.75 26.58 3.06
CA PHE A 351 1.68 26.84 2.10
C PHE A 351 0.80 28.00 2.53
N ARG A 352 0.30 28.72 1.53
CA ARG A 352 -0.80 29.68 1.62
C ARG A 352 -1.94 29.16 0.76
N LEU A 353 -3.16 29.16 1.30
CA LEU A 353 -4.37 28.69 0.64
C LEU A 353 -5.33 29.89 0.49
N ASP A 354 -5.53 30.37 -0.73
CA ASP A 354 -6.36 31.54 -1.03
C ASP A 354 -7.66 31.13 -1.70
N PHE A 355 -8.80 31.42 -1.05
CA PHE A 355 -10.12 31.19 -1.64
C PHE A 355 -10.62 32.39 -2.46
N SER A 356 -11.21 32.11 -3.61
CA SER A 356 -11.89 33.09 -4.47
C SER A 356 -13.24 32.52 -4.97
N SER A 357 -14.25 33.38 -5.12
CA SER A 357 -15.56 32.99 -5.65
C SER A 357 -16.21 34.12 -6.46
N PRO A 358 -16.81 33.85 -7.63
CA PRO A 358 -17.64 34.83 -8.35
C PRO A 358 -18.81 35.38 -7.53
N LYS A 359 -19.19 34.73 -6.41
CA LYS A 359 -20.23 35.20 -5.49
C LYS A 359 -19.72 36.15 -4.39
N LEU A 360 -18.40 36.37 -4.28
CA LEU A 360 -17.80 37.21 -3.23
C LEU A 360 -17.08 38.43 -3.80
N VAL A 361 -17.19 39.54 -3.07
CA VAL A 361 -16.51 40.81 -3.35
C VAL A 361 -15.00 40.65 -3.15
N ASN A 362 -14.18 41.35 -3.94
CA ASN A 362 -12.72 41.33 -3.91
C ASN A 362 -12.03 39.99 -4.28
N SER A 363 -12.77 39.00 -4.81
CA SER A 363 -12.23 37.72 -5.29
C SER A 363 -11.19 37.81 -6.42
N SER A 364 -11.03 38.98 -7.05
CA SER A 364 -10.03 39.28 -8.09
C SER A 364 -8.94 40.28 -7.64
N SER A 365 -8.86 40.57 -6.33
CA SER A 365 -7.82 41.45 -5.79
C SER A 365 -6.48 40.73 -5.59
N SER A 366 -5.38 41.46 -5.68
CA SER A 366 -4.01 40.94 -5.47
C SER A 366 -3.69 40.56 -4.02
N ASN A 367 -4.59 40.85 -3.07
CA ASN A 367 -4.54 40.36 -1.70
C ASN A 367 -5.87 39.67 -1.35
N PRO A 368 -6.03 38.37 -1.67
CA PRO A 368 -7.21 37.61 -1.29
C PRO A 368 -7.47 37.69 0.22
N ILE A 369 -8.67 38.13 0.59
CA ILE A 369 -9.09 38.31 1.99
C ILE A 369 -9.35 36.95 2.67
N HIS A 370 -9.59 35.91 1.88
CA HIS A 370 -10.01 34.58 2.31
C HIS A 370 -8.82 33.60 2.31
N ALA A 371 -7.77 33.95 3.05
CA ALA A 371 -6.52 33.18 3.12
C ALA A 371 -6.43 32.33 4.40
N SER A 372 -5.81 31.15 4.28
CA SER A 372 -5.29 30.37 5.41
C SER A 372 -3.87 29.85 5.11
N TYR A 373 -3.23 29.25 6.11
CA TYR A 373 -1.81 28.89 6.09
C TYR A 373 -1.61 27.47 6.63
N LEU A 374 -0.63 26.74 6.08
CA LEU A 374 -0.31 25.38 6.50
C LEU A 374 1.20 25.09 6.38
N THR A 375 1.84 24.73 7.47
CA THR A 375 3.24 24.26 7.56
C THR A 375 3.28 22.74 7.71
N LEU A 376 4.03 22.05 6.85
CA LEU A 376 4.19 20.59 6.86
C LEU A 376 5.67 20.19 6.83
N HIS A 377 6.07 19.24 7.66
CA HIS A 377 7.44 18.72 7.71
C HIS A 377 7.51 17.36 7.01
N MET A 378 8.16 17.31 5.84
CA MET A 378 8.32 16.07 5.08
C MET A 378 9.65 15.39 5.40
N LEU A 379 9.61 14.11 5.79
CA LEU A 379 10.77 13.29 6.15
C LEU A 379 10.79 11.99 5.33
N PRO A 380 11.68 11.84 4.34
CA PRO A 380 11.75 10.63 3.51
C PRO A 380 12.11 9.37 4.31
N THR A 381 11.38 8.28 4.08
CA THR A 381 11.59 6.96 4.70
C THR A 381 12.73 6.18 4.04
N MET A 382 13.94 6.74 4.01
CA MET A 382 15.10 6.15 3.32
C MET A 382 15.52 4.77 3.83
N ASN A 383 15.08 4.38 5.03
CA ASN A 383 15.26 3.05 5.62
C ASN A 383 14.22 2.00 5.17
N ALA A 384 13.17 2.40 4.46
CA ALA A 384 12.21 1.49 3.83
C ALA A 384 12.67 1.11 2.41
N PRO A 385 12.35 -0.10 1.91
CA PRO A 385 12.52 -0.43 0.50
C PRO A 385 11.59 0.43 -0.38
N PRO A 386 12.03 0.84 -1.59
CA PRO A 386 11.17 1.55 -2.53
C PRO A 386 10.22 0.61 -3.27
N LEU A 387 9.10 1.17 -3.75
CA LEU A 387 8.47 0.69 -4.98
C LEU A 387 9.26 1.25 -6.17
N GLN A 388 9.78 0.38 -7.02
CA GLN A 388 10.33 0.76 -8.32
C GLN A 388 9.21 0.89 -9.35
N LEU A 389 9.32 1.88 -10.23
CA LEU A 389 8.46 2.04 -11.39
C LEU A 389 9.25 1.67 -12.64
N ALA A 390 8.71 0.78 -13.47
CA ALA A 390 9.32 0.41 -14.74
C ALA A 390 8.35 0.51 -15.91
N ILE A 391 8.86 0.84 -17.08
CA ILE A 391 8.14 0.74 -18.36
C ILE A 391 8.83 -0.35 -19.16
N LEU A 392 8.11 -1.44 -19.44
CA LEU A 392 8.58 -2.57 -20.24
C LEU A 392 8.06 -2.44 -21.67
N LEU A 393 8.93 -2.64 -22.64
CA LEU A 393 8.63 -2.59 -24.07
C LEU A 393 9.39 -3.68 -24.84
N GLY A 394 8.91 -4.06 -26.01
CA GLY A 394 9.58 -5.02 -26.90
C GLY A 394 10.92 -4.52 -27.43
N ARG A 395 11.83 -5.43 -27.79
CA ARG A 395 13.16 -5.11 -28.34
C ARG A 395 13.11 -4.15 -29.53
N ASP A 396 12.10 -4.31 -30.38
CA ASP A 396 11.80 -3.57 -31.61
C ASP A 396 10.73 -2.47 -31.43
N SER A 397 10.27 -2.21 -30.20
CA SER A 397 9.18 -1.25 -29.94
C SER A 397 9.55 0.19 -30.36
N PRO A 398 8.63 0.92 -31.02
CA PRO A 398 8.74 2.36 -31.29
C PRO A 398 8.60 3.22 -30.02
N ALA A 399 8.31 2.60 -28.87
CA ALA A 399 8.09 3.25 -27.57
C ALA A 399 6.93 4.28 -27.57
N THR A 400 5.78 3.86 -28.11
CA THR A 400 4.52 4.62 -28.18
C THR A 400 3.36 3.80 -27.61
N PHE A 401 2.36 4.47 -27.04
CA PHE A 401 1.11 3.87 -26.54
C PHE A 401 -0.10 4.32 -27.37
N ASP A 402 -1.24 3.63 -27.22
CA ASP A 402 -2.47 3.94 -27.95
C ASP A 402 -3.11 5.27 -27.49
N ALA A 403 -3.50 6.10 -28.46
CA ALA A 403 -4.22 7.34 -28.23
C ALA A 403 -5.08 7.70 -29.46
N ALA A 404 -6.22 8.37 -29.24
CA ALA A 404 -7.00 8.91 -30.36
C ALA A 404 -6.18 9.98 -31.11
N PRO A 405 -6.22 10.07 -32.46
CA PRO A 405 -5.30 10.91 -33.24
C PRO A 405 -5.20 12.37 -32.79
N ALA A 406 -6.34 13.03 -32.53
CA ALA A 406 -6.39 14.41 -32.05
C ALA A 406 -5.83 14.61 -30.62
N ARG A 407 -5.71 13.54 -29.81
CA ARG A 407 -5.01 13.56 -28.52
C ARG A 407 -3.52 13.27 -28.71
N ALA A 408 -3.15 12.34 -29.60
CA ALA A 408 -1.77 12.06 -29.96
C ALA A 408 -1.06 13.30 -30.53
N GLU A 409 -1.71 14.05 -31.43
CA GLU A 409 -1.20 15.30 -32.00
C GLU A 409 -1.00 16.40 -30.92
N ARG A 410 -1.91 16.47 -29.93
CA ARG A 410 -1.93 17.53 -28.91
C ARG A 410 -0.99 17.27 -27.72
N GLU A 411 -0.89 16.03 -27.26
CA GLU A 411 -0.21 15.66 -26.00
C GLU A 411 1.03 14.77 -26.23
N GLY A 412 1.17 14.19 -27.42
CA GLY A 412 2.15 13.15 -27.75
C GLY A 412 1.82 11.80 -27.11
N ASN A 413 2.02 10.71 -27.85
CA ASN A 413 1.83 9.34 -27.36
C ASN A 413 3.16 8.54 -27.23
N GLY A 414 4.31 9.24 -27.20
CA GLY A 414 5.63 8.63 -27.06
C GLY A 414 6.09 8.45 -25.61
N LEU A 415 7.24 7.78 -25.44
CA LEU A 415 7.85 7.40 -24.16
C LEU A 415 7.94 8.53 -23.13
N GLU A 416 8.33 9.74 -23.51
CA GLU A 416 8.42 10.89 -22.59
C GLU A 416 7.05 11.39 -22.09
N THR A 417 5.97 11.13 -22.82
CA THR A 417 4.60 11.32 -22.28
C THR A 417 4.22 10.15 -21.38
N ALA A 418 4.57 8.91 -21.74
CA ALA A 418 4.30 7.72 -20.93
C ALA A 418 4.97 7.78 -19.55
N ILE A 419 6.25 8.17 -19.48
CA ILE A 419 7.02 8.36 -18.24
C ILE A 419 6.31 9.38 -17.32
N ARG A 420 5.91 10.54 -17.86
CA ARG A 420 5.21 11.58 -17.09
C ARG A 420 3.85 11.10 -16.58
N LYS A 421 3.01 10.54 -17.46
CA LYS A 421 1.68 10.03 -17.11
C LYS A 421 1.75 8.90 -16.08
N PHE A 422 2.72 8.00 -16.19
CA PHE A 422 2.93 6.91 -15.22
C PHE A 422 3.46 7.40 -13.87
N ARG A 423 4.45 8.30 -13.86
CA ARG A 423 4.96 8.95 -12.63
C ARG A 423 3.85 9.69 -11.89
N MET A 424 2.97 10.40 -12.59
CA MET A 424 1.85 11.11 -11.98
C MET A 424 0.82 10.14 -11.39
N ALA A 425 0.51 9.02 -12.06
CA ALA A 425 -0.31 7.95 -11.48
C ALA A 425 0.30 7.39 -10.19
N ALA A 426 1.60 7.14 -10.15
CA ALA A 426 2.29 6.67 -8.95
C ALA A 426 2.23 7.70 -7.79
N TYR A 427 2.37 9.00 -8.08
CA TYR A 427 2.15 10.06 -7.08
C TYR A 427 0.71 10.13 -6.57
N LEU A 428 -0.30 9.84 -7.41
CA LEU A 428 -1.70 9.71 -6.98
C LEU A 428 -1.89 8.49 -6.06
N TRP A 429 -1.27 7.35 -6.36
CA TRP A 429 -1.30 6.16 -5.50
C TRP A 429 -0.70 6.41 -4.12
N GLN A 430 0.43 7.13 -4.06
CA GLN A 430 1.10 7.48 -2.81
C GLN A 430 0.23 8.42 -1.96
N ALA A 431 -0.40 9.42 -2.58
CA ALA A 431 -1.29 10.36 -1.90
C ALA A 431 -2.58 9.67 -1.39
N PHE A 432 -3.22 8.86 -2.22
CA PHE A 432 -4.38 8.03 -1.88
C PHE A 432 -4.07 7.14 -0.67
N THR A 433 -3.01 6.35 -0.76
CA THR A 433 -2.69 5.34 0.26
C THR A 433 -2.30 5.99 1.59
N ALA A 434 -1.53 7.08 1.57
CA ALA A 434 -1.17 7.82 2.77
C ALA A 434 -2.39 8.40 3.52
N GLU A 435 -3.41 8.87 2.78
CA GLU A 435 -4.65 9.38 3.37
C GLU A 435 -5.58 8.26 3.85
N GLN A 436 -5.72 7.16 3.11
CA GLN A 436 -6.50 5.99 3.54
C GLN A 436 -5.91 5.36 4.82
N MET A 437 -4.58 5.20 4.90
CA MET A 437 -3.89 4.71 6.12
C MET A 437 -4.09 5.64 7.33
N TRP A 438 -4.16 6.96 7.09
CA TRP A 438 -4.49 7.94 8.12
C TRP A 438 -5.94 7.83 8.60
N ARG A 439 -6.92 7.76 7.69
CA ARG A 439 -8.36 7.59 8.00
C ARG A 439 -8.62 6.31 8.80
N HIS A 440 -7.92 5.22 8.48
CA HIS A 440 -7.94 3.95 9.21
C HIS A 440 -7.20 3.98 10.58
N ARG A 441 -6.69 5.15 11.00
CA ARG A 441 -5.96 5.41 12.25
C ARG A 441 -4.64 4.64 12.40
N LEU A 442 -4.04 4.16 11.31
CA LEU A 442 -2.80 3.39 11.32
C LEU A 442 -1.54 4.26 11.14
N GLY A 443 -1.71 5.59 11.13
CA GLY A 443 -0.67 6.56 10.79
C GLY A 443 -0.59 6.82 9.28
N ARG A 444 -0.06 7.98 8.89
CA ARG A 444 0.04 8.41 7.49
C ARG A 444 1.20 7.69 6.78
N ARG A 445 0.91 6.49 6.26
CA ARG A 445 1.88 5.55 5.67
C ARG A 445 1.66 5.36 4.17
N ALA A 446 2.73 5.38 3.41
CA ALA A 446 2.76 4.91 2.02
C ALA A 446 4.17 4.39 1.70
N PHE A 447 4.28 3.62 0.63
CA PHE A 447 5.57 3.30 0.02
C PHE A 447 6.26 4.57 -0.52
N ARG A 448 7.58 4.62 -0.41
CA ARG A 448 8.41 5.58 -1.17
C ARG A 448 8.77 5.01 -2.54
N PHE A 449 9.31 5.87 -3.41
CA PHE A 449 9.93 5.47 -4.66
C PHE A 449 11.46 5.44 -4.54
N GLU A 450 12.15 4.92 -5.55
CA GLU A 450 13.48 5.42 -5.91
C GLU A 450 13.30 6.80 -6.56
N GLU A 451 14.20 7.74 -6.26
CA GLU A 451 14.19 9.07 -6.87
C GLU A 451 15.48 9.34 -7.61
N GLU A 452 15.37 10.02 -8.75
CA GLU A 452 16.49 10.46 -9.57
C GLU A 452 16.45 11.97 -9.78
N TRP A 453 17.63 12.59 -9.95
CA TRP A 453 17.73 14.02 -10.25
C TRP A 453 17.60 14.24 -11.76
N THR A 454 16.42 14.64 -12.20
CA THR A 454 16.02 14.73 -13.62
C THR A 454 15.20 16.00 -13.88
N LEU A 455 14.74 16.22 -15.12
CA LEU A 455 13.88 17.34 -15.47
C LEU A 455 12.54 17.24 -14.71
N GLY A 456 12.13 18.34 -14.07
CA GLY A 456 10.87 18.43 -13.35
C GLY A 456 9.68 18.18 -14.26
N SER A 457 8.85 17.22 -13.87
CA SER A 457 7.66 16.77 -14.61
C SER A 457 6.35 17.04 -13.87
N SER A 458 6.43 17.22 -12.54
CA SER A 458 5.29 17.41 -11.64
C SER A 458 4.47 18.68 -11.91
N ASN A 459 4.97 19.65 -12.67
CA ASN A 459 4.23 20.84 -13.12
C ASN A 459 4.73 21.32 -14.49
N TYR A 460 3.96 22.20 -15.15
CA TYR A 460 4.32 22.76 -16.45
C TYR A 460 5.53 23.68 -16.38
N ARG A 461 5.61 24.53 -15.35
CA ARG A 461 6.63 25.58 -15.20
C ARG A 461 8.05 25.00 -15.20
N ASP A 462 8.26 23.87 -14.53
CA ASP A 462 9.56 23.22 -14.51
C ASP A 462 9.98 22.69 -15.88
N ARG A 463 9.04 22.08 -16.61
CA ARG A 463 9.23 21.51 -17.94
C ARG A 463 9.54 22.60 -18.97
N GLU A 464 8.89 23.74 -18.87
CA GLU A 464 9.07 24.90 -19.76
C GLU A 464 10.37 25.66 -19.48
N HIS A 465 10.82 25.73 -18.23
CA HIS A 465 12.04 26.44 -17.83
C HIS A 465 13.27 25.55 -17.59
N GLY A 466 13.18 24.24 -17.81
CA GLY A 466 14.30 23.30 -17.63
C GLY A 466 14.69 23.06 -16.17
N ILE A 467 13.76 23.22 -15.22
CA ILE A 467 14.04 23.13 -13.77
C ILE A 467 14.21 21.67 -13.37
N MET A 468 15.40 21.33 -12.88
CA MET A 468 15.72 19.98 -12.40
C MET A 468 15.17 19.72 -10.99
N ARG A 469 14.73 18.49 -10.72
CA ARG A 469 14.24 18.03 -9.42
C ARG A 469 14.60 16.57 -9.14
N SER A 470 14.54 16.22 -7.86
CA SER A 470 14.38 14.84 -7.42
C SER A 470 12.94 14.41 -7.77
N GLU A 471 12.77 13.49 -8.70
CA GLU A 471 11.48 12.95 -9.17
C GLU A 471 11.51 11.41 -9.04
N ALA A 472 10.34 10.77 -8.91
CA ALA A 472 10.28 9.30 -8.86
C ALA A 472 10.83 8.69 -10.16
N ARG A 473 11.79 7.78 -10.02
CA ARG A 473 12.49 7.16 -11.14
C ARG A 473 11.59 6.23 -11.92
N VAL A 474 11.71 6.23 -13.25
CA VAL A 474 10.98 5.32 -14.14
C VAL A 474 11.98 4.56 -15.01
N HIS A 475 12.19 3.28 -14.71
CA HIS A 475 13.15 2.42 -15.40
C HIS A 475 12.59 1.98 -16.76
N VAL A 476 13.22 2.42 -17.85
CA VAL A 476 12.87 1.96 -19.20
C VAL A 476 13.61 0.65 -19.50
N ILE A 477 12.87 -0.43 -19.69
CA ILE A 477 13.38 -1.79 -19.89
C ILE A 477 12.93 -2.29 -21.27
N ARG A 478 13.87 -2.72 -22.12
CA ARG A 478 13.54 -3.50 -23.32
C ARG A 478 13.59 -4.99 -23.01
N SER A 479 12.50 -5.69 -23.28
CA SER A 479 12.38 -7.15 -23.23
C SER A 479 13.25 -7.80 -24.30
N ASP A 480 13.55 -9.09 -24.13
CA ASP A 480 14.09 -9.91 -25.21
C ASP A 480 13.06 -10.21 -26.30
N LYS A 481 11.75 -10.08 -26.01
CA LYS A 481 10.64 -10.31 -26.96
C LYS A 481 10.39 -9.12 -27.88
N THR A 482 9.85 -9.38 -29.07
CA THR A 482 9.29 -8.37 -29.97
C THR A 482 7.93 -7.86 -29.52
N VAL A 483 7.50 -6.72 -30.06
CA VAL A 483 6.12 -6.23 -29.95
C VAL A 483 5.12 -7.28 -30.44
N ALA A 484 5.43 -8.00 -31.52
CA ALA A 484 4.57 -9.06 -32.04
C ALA A 484 4.43 -10.25 -31.06
N GLU A 485 5.52 -10.69 -30.42
CA GLU A 485 5.50 -11.74 -29.40
C GLU A 485 4.80 -11.31 -28.10
N LEU A 486 4.81 -10.02 -27.76
CA LEU A 486 4.08 -9.45 -26.62
C LEU A 486 2.58 -9.28 -26.94
N ARG A 487 2.24 -8.92 -28.18
CA ARG A 487 0.85 -8.71 -28.64
C ARG A 487 0.13 -9.99 -29.12
N ASP A 488 0.74 -11.16 -28.97
CA ASP A 488 0.12 -12.44 -29.33
C ASP A 488 -1.27 -12.58 -28.67
N LEU A 489 -2.33 -12.77 -29.48
CA LEU A 489 -3.69 -12.97 -29.00
C LEU A 489 -3.82 -14.22 -28.11
N ASN A 490 -2.90 -15.19 -28.19
CA ASN A 490 -2.84 -16.33 -27.29
C ASN A 490 -2.30 -16.01 -25.88
N ARG A 491 -1.75 -14.79 -25.70
CA ARG A 491 -1.27 -14.24 -24.41
C ARG A 491 -2.16 -13.14 -23.86
N ALA A 492 -3.06 -12.58 -24.66
CA ALA A 492 -4.00 -11.55 -24.22
C ALA A 492 -4.92 -12.10 -23.11
N GLN A 493 -4.76 -11.61 -21.89
CA GLN A 493 -5.48 -12.11 -20.69
C GLN A 493 -7.01 -12.07 -20.86
N GLN A 494 -7.51 -11.06 -21.57
CA GLN A 494 -8.95 -10.87 -21.86
C GLN A 494 -9.51 -11.84 -22.92
N ASN A 495 -8.67 -12.48 -23.74
CA ASN A 495 -9.12 -13.44 -24.74
C ASN A 495 -9.61 -14.73 -24.06
N SER A 496 -10.87 -15.10 -24.26
CA SER A 496 -11.42 -16.33 -23.68
C SER A 496 -10.74 -17.60 -24.21
N LYS A 497 -10.31 -17.61 -25.48
CA LYS A 497 -9.73 -18.75 -26.21
C LYS A 497 -8.22 -18.95 -26.00
N ALA A 498 -7.53 -17.96 -25.42
CA ALA A 498 -6.08 -17.99 -25.21
C ALA A 498 -5.64 -19.13 -24.28
N THR A 499 -4.49 -19.74 -24.54
CA THR A 499 -3.91 -20.82 -23.72
C THR A 499 -2.68 -20.39 -22.91
N ASP A 500 -2.09 -19.22 -23.19
CA ASP A 500 -0.82 -18.73 -22.63
C ASP A 500 -1.01 -17.39 -21.87
N LYS A 501 -2.19 -17.21 -21.23
CA LYS A 501 -2.69 -15.92 -20.70
C LYS A 501 -1.79 -15.25 -19.65
N ASP A 502 -1.07 -16.04 -18.87
CA ASP A 502 -0.25 -15.56 -17.75
C ASP A 502 1.22 -15.30 -18.17
N ALA A 503 1.58 -15.57 -19.44
CA ALA A 503 2.96 -15.48 -19.93
C ALA A 503 3.60 -14.10 -19.79
N LEU A 504 2.81 -13.03 -19.89
CA LEU A 504 3.29 -11.65 -19.73
C LEU A 504 3.89 -11.39 -18.34
N PHE A 505 3.43 -12.09 -17.29
CA PHE A 505 4.01 -12.00 -15.95
C PHE A 505 5.39 -12.65 -15.89
N GLY A 506 5.58 -13.81 -16.52
CA GLY A 506 6.89 -14.46 -16.63
C GLY A 506 7.88 -13.62 -17.44
N ILE A 507 7.47 -13.15 -18.63
CA ILE A 507 8.29 -12.30 -19.51
C ILE A 507 8.70 -11.00 -18.81
N ALA A 508 7.80 -10.37 -18.06
CA ALA A 508 8.12 -9.18 -17.28
C ALA A 508 9.04 -9.50 -16.10
N ALA A 509 8.80 -10.60 -15.37
CA ALA A 509 9.66 -11.01 -14.26
C ALA A 509 11.10 -11.25 -14.70
N ASP A 510 11.31 -11.93 -15.83
CA ASP A 510 12.64 -12.25 -16.34
C ASP A 510 13.37 -11.01 -16.90
N ALA A 511 12.66 -10.12 -17.61
CA ALA A 511 13.23 -8.85 -18.06
C ALA A 511 13.61 -7.94 -16.88
N VAL A 512 12.77 -7.86 -15.85
CA VAL A 512 13.03 -7.09 -14.61
C VAL A 512 14.21 -7.69 -13.83
N LYS A 513 14.27 -9.03 -13.68
CA LYS A 513 15.41 -9.73 -13.05
C LYS A 513 16.71 -9.47 -13.82
N SER A 514 16.69 -9.56 -15.15
CA SER A 514 17.87 -9.30 -15.99
C SER A 514 18.33 -7.84 -15.94
N TYR A 515 17.42 -6.89 -15.72
CA TYR A 515 17.75 -5.46 -15.62
C TYR A 515 18.33 -5.08 -14.26
N PHE A 516 17.69 -5.50 -13.15
CA PHE A 516 18.15 -5.15 -11.80
C PHE A 516 19.26 -6.06 -11.27
N ASN A 517 19.42 -7.26 -11.84
CA ASN A 517 20.37 -8.30 -11.45
C ASN A 517 20.47 -8.50 -9.90
N PRO A 518 19.34 -8.78 -9.23
CA PRO A 518 19.29 -8.85 -7.76
C PRO A 518 20.09 -10.03 -7.21
N LEU A 519 20.75 -9.83 -6.07
CA LEU A 519 21.42 -10.92 -5.35
C LEU A 519 20.38 -11.80 -4.62
N PRO A 520 20.65 -13.10 -4.39
CA PRO A 520 19.73 -13.97 -3.65
C PRO A 520 19.35 -13.41 -2.28
N GLY A 521 18.06 -13.39 -1.96
CA GLY A 521 17.50 -12.77 -0.74
C GLY A 521 17.29 -11.25 -0.82
N GLN A 522 17.71 -10.60 -1.91
CA GLN A 522 17.47 -9.17 -2.12
C GLN A 522 16.05 -8.96 -2.69
N LYS A 523 15.07 -8.82 -1.80
CA LYS A 523 13.69 -8.51 -2.18
C LYS A 523 13.60 -7.18 -2.93
N HIS A 524 12.97 -7.19 -4.11
CA HIS A 524 12.65 -6.00 -4.91
C HIS A 524 11.13 -5.88 -5.07
N TYR A 525 10.64 -4.65 -5.20
CA TYR A 525 9.22 -4.36 -5.42
C TYR A 525 9.12 -3.53 -6.70
N VAL A 526 8.52 -4.06 -7.77
CA VAL A 526 8.50 -3.41 -9.09
C VAL A 526 7.08 -3.39 -9.68
N SER A 527 6.55 -2.19 -9.91
CA SER A 527 5.34 -1.94 -10.70
C SER A 527 5.75 -1.65 -12.15
N VAL A 528 5.21 -2.42 -13.09
CA VAL A 528 5.58 -2.41 -14.51
C VAL A 528 4.40 -2.00 -15.38
N LEU A 529 4.58 -0.91 -16.13
CA LEU A 529 3.70 -0.55 -17.23
C LEU A 529 4.19 -1.23 -18.52
N LEU A 530 3.36 -2.11 -19.09
CA LEU A 530 3.56 -2.71 -20.42
C LEU A 530 3.22 -1.65 -21.48
N LEU A 531 4.24 -1.03 -22.06
CA LEU A 531 4.08 0.11 -22.97
C LEU A 531 3.38 -0.27 -24.27
N ASP A 532 3.68 -1.46 -24.79
CA ASP A 532 3.18 -1.95 -26.07
C ASP A 532 1.78 -2.58 -26.00
N ALA A 533 1.04 -2.43 -24.89
CA ALA A 533 -0.37 -2.82 -24.85
C ALA A 533 -1.17 -2.08 -25.93
N HIS A 534 -2.10 -2.77 -26.58
CA HIS A 534 -2.75 -2.29 -27.79
C HIS A 534 -4.16 -2.82 -27.99
N TRP A 535 -5.07 -1.93 -28.38
CA TRP A 535 -6.45 -2.25 -28.73
C TRP A 535 -6.52 -2.82 -30.16
N ASP A 536 -6.64 -4.15 -30.25
CA ASP A 536 -6.95 -4.82 -31.51
C ASP A 536 -8.44 -4.62 -31.81
N VAL A 537 -8.72 -3.77 -32.82
CA VAL A 537 -10.08 -3.38 -33.22
C VAL A 537 -10.83 -4.55 -33.87
N ASP A 538 -10.15 -5.45 -34.58
CA ASP A 538 -10.79 -6.58 -35.26
C ASP A 538 -11.09 -7.72 -34.28
N ALA A 539 -10.17 -7.98 -33.33
CA ALA A 539 -10.37 -8.94 -32.25
C ALA A 539 -11.20 -8.38 -31.07
N GLN A 540 -11.48 -7.07 -31.04
CA GLN A 540 -12.12 -6.36 -29.92
C GLN A 540 -11.47 -6.71 -28.56
N THR A 541 -10.14 -6.79 -28.54
CA THR A 541 -9.34 -7.35 -27.44
C THR A 541 -8.09 -6.52 -27.18
N ILE A 542 -7.73 -6.33 -25.91
CA ILE A 542 -6.48 -5.65 -25.55
C ILE A 542 -5.33 -6.67 -25.60
N THR A 543 -4.47 -6.53 -26.60
CA THR A 543 -3.21 -7.28 -26.79
C THR A 543 -2.07 -6.63 -25.99
N GLY A 544 -1.01 -7.38 -25.67
CA GLY A 544 0.12 -6.84 -24.89
C GLY A 544 -0.23 -6.42 -23.46
N HIS A 545 -1.42 -6.80 -22.97
CA HIS A 545 -1.95 -6.47 -21.66
C HIS A 545 -2.25 -7.72 -20.84
N ALA A 546 -1.79 -7.69 -19.60
CA ALA A 546 -2.38 -8.40 -18.48
C ALA A 546 -2.39 -7.45 -17.27
N ALA A 547 -3.36 -7.64 -16.39
CA ALA A 547 -3.39 -7.11 -15.03
C ALA A 547 -3.11 -8.30 -14.09
N LEU A 548 -1.89 -8.34 -13.54
CA LEU A 548 -1.43 -9.40 -12.62
C LEU A 548 -0.43 -8.83 -11.61
N GLY A 549 -0.57 -9.22 -10.35
CA GLY A 549 0.38 -8.88 -9.29
C GLY A 549 0.65 -10.05 -8.34
N GLY A 550 1.82 -10.04 -7.70
CA GLY A 550 2.27 -11.10 -6.79
C GLY A 550 3.79 -11.14 -6.66
N ASN A 551 4.36 -12.34 -6.72
CA ASN A 551 5.81 -12.56 -6.61
C ASN A 551 6.34 -13.62 -7.59
N ALA A 552 7.64 -13.56 -7.84
CA ALA A 552 8.39 -14.48 -8.68
C ALA A 552 9.73 -14.84 -8.02
N GLY A 553 9.67 -15.28 -6.76
CA GLY A 553 10.81 -15.39 -5.84
C GLY A 553 10.98 -14.11 -5.01
N ASP A 554 12.22 -13.64 -4.84
CA ASP A 554 12.50 -12.37 -4.14
C ASP A 554 11.89 -11.14 -4.85
N LEU A 555 11.67 -11.20 -6.17
CA LEU A 555 10.97 -10.15 -6.91
C LEU A 555 9.47 -10.17 -6.62
N GLN A 556 8.98 -9.12 -5.98
CA GLN A 556 7.55 -8.79 -5.92
C GLN A 556 7.21 -7.92 -7.13
N LEU A 557 6.20 -8.30 -7.90
CA LEU A 557 5.94 -7.78 -9.25
C LEU A 557 4.47 -7.45 -9.43
N ALA A 558 4.19 -6.33 -10.08
CA ALA A 558 2.88 -5.95 -10.61
C ALA A 558 3.05 -5.57 -12.08
N ILE A 559 2.14 -6.01 -12.95
CA ILE A 559 2.11 -5.65 -14.38
C ILE A 559 0.74 -5.07 -14.76
N PHE A 560 0.73 -4.03 -15.60
CA PHE A 560 -0.49 -3.46 -16.16
C PHE A 560 -0.25 -2.85 -17.56
N GLY A 561 -1.30 -2.73 -18.37
CA GLY A 561 -1.19 -2.22 -19.75
C GLY A 561 -1.22 -0.69 -19.89
N SER A 562 -0.64 -0.18 -20.98
CA SER A 562 -0.70 1.23 -21.39
C SER A 562 -2.03 1.67 -22.04
N HIS A 563 -3.01 0.79 -22.20
CA HIS A 563 -4.23 1.04 -22.99
C HIS A 563 -5.10 2.21 -22.47
N CYS A 564 -5.09 2.47 -21.17
CA CYS A 564 -5.77 3.63 -20.56
C CYS A 564 -4.89 4.89 -20.48
N LEU A 565 -3.60 4.80 -20.83
CA LEU A 565 -2.58 5.80 -20.47
C LEU A 565 -2.84 7.17 -21.08
N GLN A 566 -3.47 7.26 -22.27
CA GLN A 566 -3.80 8.55 -22.88
C GLN A 566 -4.63 9.47 -21.97
N SER A 567 -5.45 8.92 -21.08
CA SER A 567 -6.35 9.68 -20.21
C SER A 567 -5.73 10.09 -18.87
N TYR A 568 -4.48 9.70 -18.60
CA TYR A 568 -3.81 10.04 -17.34
C TYR A 568 -3.28 11.49 -17.38
N PRO A 569 -3.20 12.19 -16.23
CA PRO A 569 -2.54 13.50 -16.15
C PRO A 569 -1.00 13.38 -16.30
N THR A 570 -0.35 14.32 -17.00
CA THR A 570 1.13 14.40 -17.07
C THR A 570 1.76 15.14 -15.88
N SER A 571 0.98 15.96 -15.17
CA SER A 571 1.41 16.81 -14.06
C SER A 571 0.26 17.11 -13.08
N PHE A 572 0.52 17.81 -11.98
CA PHE A 572 -0.48 18.08 -10.94
C PHE A 572 -1.65 18.96 -11.43
N GLU A 573 -1.41 19.90 -12.36
CA GLU A 573 -2.44 20.76 -12.94
C GLU A 573 -3.46 19.99 -13.78
N GLU A 574 -3.03 18.87 -14.38
CA GLU A 574 -3.88 18.02 -15.21
C GLU A 574 -4.79 17.08 -14.41
N VAL A 575 -4.57 16.91 -13.10
CA VAL A 575 -5.31 15.92 -12.28
C VAL A 575 -6.82 16.19 -12.28
N VAL A 576 -7.26 17.44 -12.10
CA VAL A 576 -8.69 17.79 -12.12
C VAL A 576 -9.28 17.68 -13.55
N PRO A 577 -8.64 18.21 -14.61
CA PRO A 577 -9.03 17.92 -16.00
C PRO A 577 -9.19 16.44 -16.32
N ALA A 578 -8.17 15.61 -16.06
CA ALA A 578 -8.18 14.18 -16.39
C ALA A 578 -9.33 13.44 -15.69
N PHE A 579 -9.58 13.74 -14.42
CA PHE A 579 -10.67 13.16 -13.62
C PHE A 579 -12.07 13.80 -13.84
N THR A 580 -12.20 14.76 -14.75
CA THR A 580 -13.49 15.34 -15.17
C THR A 580 -13.72 15.37 -16.69
N ASP A 581 -12.78 14.84 -17.49
CA ASP A 581 -12.88 14.80 -18.95
C ASP A 581 -13.95 13.80 -19.45
N CYS A 582 -15.12 14.34 -19.80
CA CYS A 582 -16.23 13.62 -20.43
C CYS A 582 -16.02 13.26 -21.91
N THR A 583 -14.84 13.49 -22.51
CA THR A 583 -14.55 13.09 -23.91
C THR A 583 -14.85 11.60 -24.10
N PRO A 584 -15.82 11.21 -24.96
CA PRO A 584 -16.19 9.82 -25.17
C PRO A 584 -15.03 8.96 -25.70
N THR A 585 -15.02 7.69 -25.33
CA THR A 585 -13.98 6.74 -25.78
C THR A 585 -14.25 6.30 -27.22
N ASP A 586 -13.34 6.63 -28.13
CA ASP A 586 -13.41 6.25 -29.55
C ASP A 586 -12.81 4.85 -29.77
N THR A 587 -13.68 3.85 -29.88
CA THR A 587 -13.30 2.44 -30.05
C THR A 587 -12.70 2.08 -31.40
N ASN A 588 -12.53 3.04 -32.31
CA ASN A 588 -11.70 2.88 -33.51
C ASN A 588 -10.18 3.00 -33.20
N TYR A 589 -9.81 3.54 -32.03
CA TYR A 589 -8.41 3.80 -31.66
C TYR A 589 -8.02 3.30 -30.26
N VAL A 590 -8.98 3.15 -29.32
CA VAL A 590 -8.71 2.82 -27.92
C VAL A 590 -9.80 1.96 -27.27
N ALA A 591 -9.41 1.13 -26.30
CA ALA A 591 -10.32 0.21 -25.64
C ALA A 591 -11.31 0.90 -24.67
N ASN A 592 -12.60 0.55 -24.76
CA ASN A 592 -13.55 0.75 -23.67
C ASN A 592 -13.44 -0.43 -22.69
N ASP A 593 -12.38 -0.43 -21.89
CA ASP A 593 -12.00 -1.57 -21.05
C ASP A 593 -13.13 -2.02 -20.10
N CYS A 594 -13.42 -3.32 -20.11
CA CYS A 594 -14.59 -3.97 -19.48
C CYS A 594 -15.98 -3.36 -19.77
N ASN A 595 -16.13 -2.43 -20.73
CA ASN A 595 -17.27 -1.50 -20.88
C ASN A 595 -17.46 -0.50 -19.72
N ASP A 596 -16.49 -0.36 -18.81
CA ASP A 596 -16.56 0.55 -17.65
C ASP A 596 -15.92 1.93 -17.95
N ALA A 597 -15.29 2.09 -19.12
CA ALA A 597 -14.39 3.17 -19.51
C ALA A 597 -14.90 3.96 -20.75
N GLY A 598 -16.21 4.25 -20.81
CA GLY A 598 -16.84 4.90 -21.96
C GLY A 598 -16.55 6.40 -22.14
N SER A 599 -15.80 7.01 -21.22
CA SER A 599 -15.25 8.36 -21.34
C SER A 599 -13.84 8.44 -20.74
N SER A 600 -13.11 9.51 -21.06
CA SER A 600 -11.70 9.67 -20.66
C SER A 600 -11.49 9.62 -19.14
N TRP A 601 -12.32 10.26 -18.33
CA TRP A 601 -12.19 10.18 -16.86
C TRP A 601 -12.50 8.79 -16.32
N GLU A 602 -13.42 8.05 -16.95
CA GLU A 602 -13.73 6.67 -16.57
C GLU A 602 -12.57 5.73 -16.94
N ALA A 603 -11.91 5.94 -18.08
CA ALA A 603 -10.66 5.24 -18.45
C ALA A 603 -9.48 5.58 -17.51
N ALA A 604 -9.36 6.83 -17.06
CA ALA A 604 -8.36 7.23 -16.06
C ALA A 604 -8.58 6.51 -14.72
N ASN A 605 -9.83 6.39 -14.26
CA ASN A 605 -10.19 5.60 -13.08
C ASN A 605 -9.80 4.13 -13.21
N ILE A 606 -10.16 3.49 -14.33
CA ILE A 606 -9.83 2.08 -14.59
C ILE A 606 -8.31 1.88 -14.61
N GLY A 607 -7.55 2.65 -15.40
CA GLY A 607 -6.12 2.42 -15.55
C GLY A 607 -5.31 2.74 -14.28
N ILE A 608 -5.51 3.92 -13.68
CA ILE A 608 -4.77 4.32 -12.48
C ILE A 608 -5.16 3.41 -11.29
N GLY A 609 -6.43 2.99 -11.24
CA GLY A 609 -6.98 2.18 -10.16
C GLY A 609 -6.65 0.69 -10.23
N ALA A 610 -6.77 0.07 -11.40
CA ALA A 610 -6.43 -1.34 -11.58
C ALA A 610 -4.91 -1.58 -11.46
N HIS A 611 -4.06 -0.67 -11.96
CA HIS A 611 -2.63 -0.80 -11.70
C HIS A 611 -2.28 -0.59 -10.20
N LEU A 612 -3.10 0.14 -9.43
CA LEU A 612 -2.98 0.17 -7.97
C LEU A 612 -3.45 -1.13 -7.29
N HIS A 613 -4.44 -1.83 -7.85
CA HIS A 613 -4.87 -3.18 -7.43
C HIS A 613 -3.72 -4.19 -7.58
N GLU A 614 -3.07 -4.24 -8.75
CA GLU A 614 -1.90 -5.11 -8.97
C GLU A 614 -0.73 -4.74 -8.04
N THR A 615 -0.53 -3.44 -7.80
CA THR A 615 0.45 -2.95 -6.82
C THR A 615 0.09 -3.38 -5.38
N GLY A 616 -1.21 -3.54 -5.07
CA GLY A 616 -1.69 -4.12 -3.81
C GLY A 616 -1.35 -5.61 -3.66
N HIS A 617 -1.51 -6.40 -4.73
CA HIS A 617 -1.06 -7.80 -4.78
C HIS A 617 0.46 -7.93 -4.60
N LEU A 618 1.26 -7.06 -5.22
CA LEU A 618 2.72 -6.94 -5.01
C LEU A 618 3.09 -6.66 -3.54
N PHE A 619 2.20 -6.03 -2.76
CA PHE A 619 2.37 -5.80 -1.32
C PHE A 619 1.67 -6.84 -0.43
N GLY A 620 1.19 -7.96 -0.99
CA GLY A 620 0.63 -9.10 -0.25
C GLY A 620 -0.85 -8.96 0.14
N CYS A 621 -1.60 -8.07 -0.51
CA CYS A 621 -3.06 -8.04 -0.38
C CYS A 621 -3.70 -9.09 -1.29
N PRO A 622 -4.62 -9.94 -0.80
CA PRO A 622 -5.49 -10.76 -1.63
C PRO A 622 -6.66 -9.93 -2.18
N HIS A 623 -7.53 -10.54 -2.99
CA HIS A 623 -8.86 -9.97 -3.25
C HIS A 623 -9.66 -9.77 -1.95
N GLN A 624 -10.53 -8.77 -1.95
CA GLN A 624 -11.38 -8.39 -0.81
C GLN A 624 -12.85 -8.26 -1.23
N GLU A 625 -13.77 -8.18 -0.27
CA GLU A 625 -15.20 -7.97 -0.56
C GLU A 625 -15.56 -6.53 -1.01
N SER A 626 -14.60 -5.60 -0.90
CA SER A 626 -14.75 -4.18 -1.27
C SER A 626 -13.39 -3.49 -1.42
N GLY A 627 -13.40 -2.25 -1.91
CA GLY A 627 -12.23 -1.39 -2.03
C GLY A 627 -11.41 -1.61 -3.31
N ILE A 628 -10.17 -1.11 -3.29
CA ILE A 628 -9.22 -1.22 -4.41
C ILE A 628 -9.02 -2.70 -4.80
N MET A 629 -8.86 -3.60 -3.82
CA MET A 629 -8.68 -5.05 -4.01
C MET A 629 -9.95 -5.80 -4.48
N LEU A 630 -10.96 -5.08 -4.95
CA LEU A 630 -12.04 -5.61 -5.77
C LEU A 630 -12.09 -4.82 -7.09
N ARG A 631 -13.05 -3.90 -7.24
CA ARG A 631 -13.19 -3.05 -8.44
C ARG A 631 -13.69 -1.64 -8.10
N ASP A 632 -13.69 -1.24 -6.82
CA ASP A 632 -14.28 0.04 -6.41
C ASP A 632 -13.53 1.26 -6.97
N TYR A 633 -12.32 1.05 -7.49
CA TYR A 633 -11.55 2.06 -8.23
C TYR A 633 -12.27 2.64 -9.46
N VAL A 634 -13.40 2.07 -9.90
CA VAL A 634 -14.32 2.69 -10.89
C VAL A 634 -14.78 4.12 -10.49
N VAL A 635 -14.64 4.51 -9.22
CA VAL A 635 -14.90 5.87 -8.70
C VAL A 635 -13.67 6.53 -8.03
N LEU A 636 -12.45 6.14 -8.40
CA LEU A 636 -11.19 6.65 -7.83
C LEU A 636 -11.05 8.19 -7.92
N ASN A 637 -11.51 8.80 -9.01
CA ASN A 637 -11.58 10.26 -9.20
C ASN A 637 -12.16 11.00 -8.00
N ARG A 638 -13.15 10.44 -7.30
CA ARG A 638 -13.81 11.07 -6.14
C ARG A 638 -12.85 11.42 -5.01
N THR A 639 -11.72 10.73 -4.87
CA THR A 639 -10.68 11.08 -3.90
C THR A 639 -9.91 12.35 -4.29
N PHE A 640 -9.85 12.69 -5.58
CA PHE A 640 -9.06 13.79 -6.13
C PHE A 640 -9.89 15.00 -6.58
N VAL A 641 -11.18 14.82 -6.89
CA VAL A 641 -12.10 15.92 -7.27
C VAL A 641 -13.29 16.02 -6.30
N PRO A 642 -13.75 17.23 -5.92
CA PRO A 642 -14.89 17.40 -5.02
C PRO A 642 -16.25 17.22 -5.73
N ARG A 643 -16.29 17.00 -7.05
CA ARG A 643 -17.51 16.72 -7.79
C ARG A 643 -17.24 15.73 -8.92
N GLU A 644 -18.04 14.69 -9.00
CA GLU A 644 -18.00 13.71 -10.09
C GLU A 644 -18.62 14.27 -11.38
N ALA A 645 -18.07 13.89 -12.54
CA ALA A 645 -18.59 14.26 -13.85
C ALA A 645 -19.79 13.38 -14.27
N TYR A 646 -20.25 13.44 -15.52
CA TYR A 646 -21.26 12.50 -16.01
C TYR A 646 -20.62 11.12 -16.25
N SER A 647 -21.17 10.06 -15.65
CA SER A 647 -20.71 8.69 -15.92
C SER A 647 -21.50 8.08 -17.06
N THR A 648 -20.79 7.64 -18.10
CA THR A 648 -21.39 6.90 -19.21
C THR A 648 -21.78 5.48 -18.79
N ARG A 649 -20.98 4.87 -17.91
CA ARG A 649 -21.17 3.52 -17.33
C ARG A 649 -22.50 3.41 -16.57
N THR A 650 -22.77 4.32 -15.63
CA THR A 650 -24.03 4.30 -14.84
C THR A 650 -25.14 5.19 -15.42
N LYS A 651 -24.85 5.93 -16.49
CA LYS A 651 -25.73 6.91 -17.16
C LYS A 651 -26.27 8.00 -16.24
N SER A 652 -25.56 8.27 -15.14
CA SER A 652 -25.97 9.21 -14.09
C SER A 652 -25.15 10.50 -14.11
N LYS A 653 -25.81 11.62 -13.82
CA LYS A 653 -25.15 12.89 -13.50
C LYS A 653 -24.41 12.75 -12.17
N GLY A 654 -23.10 13.01 -12.16
CA GLY A 654 -22.30 13.02 -10.93
C GLY A 654 -22.72 14.11 -9.94
N GLY A 655 -22.44 13.83 -8.66
CA GLY A 655 -22.77 14.68 -7.53
C GLY A 655 -21.55 15.34 -6.89
N LEU A 656 -21.79 16.09 -5.82
CA LEU A 656 -20.77 16.39 -4.80
C LEU A 656 -20.14 15.04 -4.36
N ALA A 657 -18.82 14.97 -4.25
CA ALA A 657 -18.10 13.77 -3.87
C ALA A 657 -17.52 13.96 -2.46
N LEU A 658 -18.21 13.46 -1.45
CA LEU A 658 -17.76 13.50 -0.05
C LEU A 658 -16.83 12.31 0.26
N GLN A 659 -16.47 12.11 1.53
CA GLN A 659 -15.50 11.08 1.91
C GLN A 659 -16.11 9.67 1.85
N GLU A 660 -17.40 9.57 2.15
CA GLU A 660 -18.24 8.37 2.08
C GLU A 660 -18.53 7.91 0.64
N ASP A 661 -18.34 8.78 -0.36
CA ASP A 661 -18.50 8.45 -1.78
C ASP A 661 -17.24 7.84 -2.42
N GLU A 662 -16.08 7.93 -1.74
CA GLU A 662 -14.77 7.51 -2.25
C GLU A 662 -14.56 5.99 -2.15
N CYS A 663 -13.79 5.42 -3.08
CA CYS A 663 -13.21 4.09 -2.87
C CYS A 663 -12.10 4.13 -1.81
N GLY A 664 -11.83 3.01 -1.15
CA GLY A 664 -10.79 2.89 -0.13
C GLY A 664 -9.98 1.60 -0.22
N TRP A 665 -8.96 1.49 0.62
CA TRP A 665 -8.33 0.21 0.94
C TRP A 665 -9.20 -0.55 1.96
N HIS A 666 -9.34 -1.87 1.82
CA HIS A 666 -10.10 -2.65 2.79
C HIS A 666 -9.38 -2.67 4.14
N ARG A 667 -10.11 -2.92 5.24
CA ARG A 667 -9.54 -2.94 6.59
C ARG A 667 -8.39 -3.96 6.71
N LEU A 668 -8.53 -5.09 6.04
CA LEU A 668 -7.53 -6.16 5.99
C LEU A 668 -6.30 -5.83 5.13
N ASP A 669 -6.38 -4.85 4.23
CA ASP A 669 -5.25 -4.37 3.41
C ASP A 669 -4.38 -3.39 4.21
N VAL A 670 -5.02 -2.40 4.85
CA VAL A 670 -4.31 -1.40 5.65
C VAL A 670 -3.60 -2.02 6.87
N LEU A 671 -4.14 -3.13 7.41
CA LEU A 671 -3.46 -3.91 8.45
C LEU A 671 -2.22 -4.66 7.92
N ARG A 672 -2.26 -5.17 6.67
CA ARG A 672 -1.06 -5.73 5.99
C ARG A 672 -0.02 -4.65 5.76
N PHE A 673 -0.42 -3.50 5.23
CA PHE A 673 0.47 -2.35 5.04
C PHE A 673 1.10 -1.88 6.35
N ARG A 674 0.39 -1.87 7.49
CA ARG A 674 1.01 -1.50 8.79
C ARG A 674 2.14 -2.45 9.23
N ALA A 675 2.11 -3.71 8.82
CA ALA A 675 3.20 -4.67 9.06
C ALA A 675 4.33 -4.58 8.00
N HIS A 676 3.97 -4.26 6.75
CA HIS A 676 4.86 -4.42 5.61
C HIS A 676 6.08 -3.45 5.61
N PRO A 677 7.32 -3.92 5.33
CA PRO A 677 8.54 -3.11 5.37
C PRO A 677 8.52 -1.79 4.59
N ALA A 678 7.85 -1.74 3.43
CA ALA A 678 7.78 -0.53 2.59
C ALA A 678 6.97 0.64 3.23
N PHE A 679 6.19 0.37 4.28
CA PHE A 679 5.25 1.31 4.91
C PHE A 679 5.63 1.66 6.36
N ARG A 680 6.84 1.31 6.81
CA ARG A 680 7.30 1.64 8.17
C ARG A 680 7.55 3.14 8.32
N LEU A 681 7.18 3.69 9.47
CA LEU A 681 7.46 5.07 9.84
C LEU A 681 8.74 5.14 10.69
N PRO A 682 9.49 6.26 10.68
CA PRO A 682 10.64 6.46 11.56
C PRO A 682 10.31 6.40 13.06
N SER A 683 9.03 6.58 13.41
CA SER A 683 8.50 6.45 14.77
C SER A 683 8.15 5.01 15.18
N ASP A 684 8.24 4.03 14.28
CA ASP A 684 7.91 2.64 14.61
C ASP A 684 9.01 2.00 15.48
N PRO A 685 8.66 1.16 16.47
CA PRO A 685 9.66 0.42 17.24
C PRO A 685 10.45 -0.54 16.32
N PRO A 686 11.71 -0.83 16.63
CA PRO A 686 12.48 -1.89 15.96
C PRO A 686 11.71 -3.22 15.98
N MET A 687 11.57 -3.84 14.81
CA MET A 687 10.82 -5.08 14.65
C MET A 687 11.73 -6.28 14.96
N ASN A 688 11.16 -7.32 15.57
CA ASN A 688 11.86 -8.60 15.69
C ASN A 688 11.93 -9.25 14.28
N PRO A 689 13.11 -9.65 13.77
CA PRO A 689 13.25 -10.32 12.47
C PRO A 689 12.66 -11.74 12.42
N ASP A 690 12.20 -12.28 13.56
CA ASP A 690 11.43 -13.52 13.61
C ASP A 690 10.00 -13.30 13.08
N GLU A 691 9.81 -13.50 11.77
CA GLU A 691 8.52 -13.49 11.08
C GLU A 691 7.64 -14.71 11.43
N SER A 692 8.11 -15.66 12.25
CA SER A 692 7.39 -16.91 12.48
C SER A 692 6.08 -16.73 13.27
N VAL A 693 5.06 -17.46 12.81
CA VAL A 693 3.78 -17.63 13.49
C VAL A 693 3.61 -19.11 13.80
N GLN A 694 3.27 -19.42 15.04
CA GLN A 694 3.14 -20.78 15.56
C GLN A 694 1.72 -20.99 16.10
N ALA A 695 1.21 -22.21 16.02
CA ALA A 695 -0.02 -22.62 16.66
C ALA A 695 0.12 -24.02 17.26
N PHE A 696 -0.53 -24.21 18.40
CA PHE A 696 -0.58 -25.48 19.14
C PHE A 696 -2.03 -25.73 19.56
N ALA A 697 -2.50 -26.98 19.49
CA ALA A 697 -3.78 -27.35 20.07
C ALA A 697 -3.67 -27.38 21.60
N THR A 698 -4.71 -26.97 22.32
CA THR A 698 -4.78 -27.03 23.78
C THR A 698 -6.05 -27.72 24.27
N GLU A 699 -5.97 -28.33 25.46
CA GLU A 699 -7.08 -29.07 26.06
C GLU A 699 -8.34 -28.19 26.14
N GLY A 700 -9.50 -28.77 25.84
CA GLY A 700 -10.78 -28.04 25.76
C GLY A 700 -11.15 -27.50 24.37
N GLY A 701 -10.39 -27.82 23.32
CA GLY A 701 -10.74 -27.43 21.94
C GLY A 701 -10.31 -26.02 21.56
N SER A 702 -9.16 -25.59 22.09
CA SER A 702 -8.57 -24.27 21.88
C SER A 702 -7.29 -24.35 21.04
N ILE A 703 -6.95 -23.22 20.42
CA ILE A 703 -5.72 -23.00 19.65
C ILE A 703 -4.93 -21.90 20.34
N MET A 704 -3.68 -22.21 20.71
CA MET A 704 -2.74 -21.26 21.29
C MET A 704 -1.82 -20.74 20.18
N ALA A 705 -2.15 -19.56 19.64
CA ALA A 705 -1.42 -18.88 18.58
C ALA A 705 -0.32 -17.99 19.15
N MET A 706 0.86 -17.95 18.52
CA MET A 706 2.00 -17.13 18.95
C MET A 706 2.78 -16.52 17.78
N ALA A 707 3.35 -15.34 18.02
CA ALA A 707 4.38 -14.75 17.15
C ALA A 707 5.28 -13.84 18.00
N ALA A 708 6.60 -13.84 17.74
CA ALA A 708 7.53 -13.04 18.53
C ALA A 708 7.39 -11.51 18.28
N THR A 709 6.81 -11.14 17.14
CA THR A 709 6.38 -9.77 16.78
C THR A 709 4.99 -9.41 17.32
N GLY A 710 4.18 -10.39 17.71
CA GLY A 710 2.77 -10.22 18.10
C GLY A 710 1.78 -10.56 16.98
N ILE A 711 0.61 -11.08 17.36
CA ILE A 711 -0.52 -11.31 16.45
C ILE A 711 -1.23 -9.97 16.19
N THR A 712 -1.53 -9.66 14.94
CA THR A 712 -2.23 -8.43 14.52
C THR A 712 -3.70 -8.67 14.23
N PHE A 713 -4.01 -9.76 13.50
CA PHE A 713 -5.38 -10.17 13.21
C PHE A 713 -5.46 -11.64 12.83
N VAL A 714 -6.67 -12.20 12.91
CA VAL A 714 -7.00 -13.56 12.45
C VAL A 714 -8.20 -13.47 11.50
N GLU A 715 -8.00 -13.95 10.27
CA GLU A 715 -9.01 -14.06 9.22
C GLU A 715 -9.74 -15.41 9.36
N LEU A 716 -11.07 -15.44 9.20
CA LEU A 716 -11.89 -16.65 9.24
C LEU A 716 -12.46 -16.92 7.83
N PHE A 717 -12.28 -18.14 7.34
CA PHE A 717 -12.79 -18.60 6.04
C PHE A 717 -13.73 -19.78 6.23
N VAL A 718 -14.95 -19.68 5.70
CA VAL A 718 -15.89 -20.81 5.68
C VAL A 718 -15.64 -21.66 4.43
N GLU A 719 -15.96 -22.94 4.51
CA GLU A 719 -15.94 -23.85 3.37
C GLU A 719 -16.65 -23.28 2.13
N GLY A 720 -15.90 -23.13 1.03
CA GLY A 720 -16.38 -22.54 -0.23
C GLY A 720 -16.18 -21.03 -0.37
N GLU A 721 -15.46 -20.37 0.55
CA GLU A 721 -15.16 -18.94 0.48
C GLU A 721 -13.65 -18.66 0.30
N ASP A 722 -13.29 -18.02 -0.81
CA ASP A 722 -11.92 -17.56 -1.08
C ASP A 722 -11.66 -16.11 -0.58
N VAL A 723 -12.68 -15.44 -0.02
CA VAL A 723 -12.64 -14.06 0.47
C VAL A 723 -13.00 -14.01 1.96
N CYS A 724 -12.24 -13.24 2.75
CA CYS A 724 -12.43 -13.14 4.20
C CYS A 724 -13.54 -12.15 4.57
N HIS A 725 -14.73 -12.68 4.89
CA HIS A 725 -15.89 -11.89 5.35
C HIS A 725 -15.94 -11.66 6.87
N THR A 726 -15.03 -12.23 7.66
CA THR A 726 -15.03 -12.10 9.14
C THR A 726 -13.63 -12.25 9.71
N TRP A 727 -13.22 -11.32 10.58
CA TRP A 727 -11.90 -11.35 11.22
C TRP A 727 -11.95 -10.92 12.69
N ILE A 728 -10.81 -11.06 13.37
CA ILE A 728 -10.57 -10.59 14.74
C ILE A 728 -9.31 -9.74 14.72
N GLU A 729 -9.39 -8.47 15.13
CA GLU A 729 -8.23 -7.58 15.28
C GLU A 729 -7.67 -7.60 16.71
N PHE A 730 -6.34 -7.53 16.82
CA PHE A 730 -5.60 -7.43 18.07
C PHE A 730 -4.82 -6.10 18.06
N PRO A 731 -5.44 -4.99 18.50
CA PRO A 731 -4.86 -3.66 18.35
C PRO A 731 -3.66 -3.43 19.26
N THR A 732 -2.61 -2.80 18.72
CA THR A 732 -1.39 -2.40 19.45
C THR A 732 -1.54 -1.13 20.29
N ASP A 733 -2.58 -0.35 20.01
CA ASP A 733 -2.59 1.08 20.35
C ASP A 733 -3.18 1.37 21.75
N SER A 734 -3.62 0.32 22.46
CA SER A 734 -4.27 0.39 23.78
C SER A 734 -3.94 -0.79 24.72
N SER A 735 -2.97 -1.64 24.39
CA SER A 735 -2.63 -2.85 25.15
C SER A 735 -1.21 -3.35 24.87
N PRO A 736 -0.60 -4.15 25.77
CA PRO A 736 0.67 -4.81 25.48
C PRO A 736 0.52 -5.75 24.27
N ILE A 737 1.52 -5.73 23.37
CA ILE A 737 1.53 -6.49 22.11
C ILE A 737 1.26 -7.98 22.39
N GLN A 738 0.19 -8.51 21.80
CA GLN A 738 -0.29 -9.86 22.07
C GLN A 738 0.56 -10.92 21.33
N ARG A 739 1.69 -11.29 21.93
CA ARG A 739 2.61 -12.35 21.44
C ARG A 739 2.07 -13.76 21.59
N GLN A 740 1.00 -13.95 22.37
CA GLN A 740 0.34 -15.22 22.63
C GLN A 740 -1.16 -14.96 22.77
N VAL A 741 -1.99 -15.66 21.99
CA VAL A 741 -3.45 -15.51 21.93
C VAL A 741 -4.09 -16.89 22.05
N SER A 742 -5.20 -17.00 22.80
CA SER A 742 -6.02 -18.22 22.86
C SER A 742 -7.28 -18.02 22.03
N LEU A 743 -7.54 -18.94 21.09
CA LEU A 743 -8.71 -18.94 20.22
C LEU A 743 -9.52 -20.21 20.51
N HIS A 744 -10.79 -20.10 20.93
CA HIS A 744 -11.66 -21.26 21.12
C HIS A 744 -12.52 -21.47 19.86
N GLU A 745 -12.69 -22.73 19.43
CA GLU A 745 -13.52 -23.05 18.25
C GLU A 745 -14.94 -22.48 18.36
N GLN A 746 -15.51 -22.45 19.57
CA GLN A 746 -16.83 -21.90 19.84
C GLN A 746 -16.88 -20.37 19.63
N ASP A 747 -15.87 -19.62 20.10
CA ASP A 747 -15.78 -18.17 19.92
C ASP A 747 -15.63 -17.80 18.44
N LEU A 748 -14.84 -18.59 17.69
CA LEU A 748 -14.67 -18.42 16.25
C LEU A 748 -15.97 -18.68 15.50
N LYS A 749 -16.63 -19.82 15.76
CA LYS A 749 -17.91 -20.17 15.12
C LYS A 749 -19.05 -19.23 15.53
N ALA A 750 -19.04 -18.66 16.73
CA ALA A 750 -20.05 -17.68 17.16
C ALA A 750 -20.02 -16.38 16.33
N ARG A 751 -18.85 -15.96 15.85
CA ARG A 751 -18.67 -14.76 15.02
C ARG A 751 -19.21 -14.91 13.59
N LEU A 752 -19.26 -16.14 13.09
CA LEU A 752 -19.80 -16.43 11.76
C LEU A 752 -21.33 -16.23 11.71
N PRO A 753 -21.91 -15.87 10.54
CA PRO A 753 -23.35 -15.87 10.32
C PRO A 753 -23.97 -17.23 10.64
N GLU A 754 -25.17 -17.24 11.24
CA GLU A 754 -25.77 -18.45 11.85
C GLU A 754 -25.81 -19.67 10.91
N ALA A 755 -26.20 -19.45 9.65
CA ALA A 755 -26.26 -20.50 8.63
C ALA A 755 -24.89 -21.17 8.34
N LYS A 756 -23.78 -20.48 8.57
CA LYS A 756 -22.41 -20.92 8.25
C LYS A 756 -21.69 -21.58 9.44
N ARG A 757 -22.20 -21.44 10.67
CA ARG A 757 -21.55 -21.92 11.91
C ARG A 757 -21.29 -23.44 11.98
N LYS A 758 -21.95 -24.22 11.12
CA LYS A 758 -21.88 -25.70 11.10
C LYS A 758 -20.88 -26.27 10.08
N GLY A 759 -20.36 -25.45 9.16
CA GLY A 759 -19.39 -25.89 8.14
C GLY A 759 -17.97 -26.08 8.69
N ARG A 760 -17.06 -26.57 7.83
CA ARG A 760 -15.63 -26.51 8.10
C ARG A 760 -15.17 -25.05 8.16
N LEU A 761 -14.24 -24.78 9.06
CA LEU A 761 -13.67 -23.46 9.31
C LEU A 761 -12.15 -23.53 9.15
N SER A 762 -11.62 -22.71 8.24
CA SER A 762 -10.19 -22.40 8.15
C SER A 762 -9.90 -21.04 8.81
N ILE A 763 -8.72 -20.89 9.40
CA ILE A 763 -8.25 -19.58 9.90
C ILE A 763 -6.85 -19.24 9.41
N SER A 764 -6.63 -17.96 9.13
CA SER A 764 -5.34 -17.38 8.73
C SER A 764 -4.91 -16.36 9.78
N ILE A 765 -3.84 -16.69 10.52
CA ILE A 765 -3.29 -15.91 11.63
C ILE A 765 -2.19 -15.01 11.07
N LYS A 766 -2.31 -13.68 11.22
CA LYS A 766 -1.34 -12.69 10.72
C LYS A 766 -0.60 -12.01 11.88
N SER A 767 0.72 -11.80 11.72
CA SER A 767 1.59 -11.14 12.71
C SER A 767 2.04 -9.74 12.30
N HIS A 768 2.55 -8.97 13.27
CA HIS A 768 3.13 -7.64 12.99
C HIS A 768 4.42 -7.72 12.17
N GLY A 769 5.07 -8.89 12.11
CA GLY A 769 6.24 -9.15 11.27
C GLY A 769 5.91 -9.59 9.85
N SER A 770 4.72 -9.29 9.33
CA SER A 770 4.18 -9.74 8.03
C SER A 770 4.00 -11.26 7.85
N GLY A 771 4.66 -12.10 8.64
CA GLY A 771 4.49 -13.56 8.58
C GLY A 771 3.12 -14.04 9.03
N SER A 772 2.73 -15.24 8.56
CA SER A 772 1.41 -15.81 8.78
C SER A 772 1.39 -17.33 8.86
N LEU A 773 0.33 -17.87 9.48
CA LEU A 773 0.05 -19.30 9.58
C LEU A 773 -1.42 -19.58 9.24
N THR A 774 -1.68 -20.56 8.39
CA THR A 774 -3.04 -21.04 8.08
C THR A 774 -3.32 -22.37 8.78
N ILE A 775 -4.56 -22.59 9.20
CA ILE A 775 -5.05 -23.86 9.75
C ILE A 775 -6.33 -24.20 8.97
N ASP A 776 -6.22 -25.11 8.00
CA ASP A 776 -7.27 -25.38 6.98
C ASP A 776 -8.54 -26.08 7.52
N ASP A 777 -8.44 -26.63 8.72
CA ASP A 777 -9.55 -27.19 9.48
C ASP A 777 -9.26 -27.04 10.98
N VAL A 778 -9.90 -26.04 11.60
CA VAL A 778 -9.82 -25.78 13.05
C VAL A 778 -10.26 -27.00 13.85
N GLN A 779 -11.29 -27.73 13.42
CA GLN A 779 -11.86 -28.85 14.17
C GLN A 779 -11.01 -30.11 14.06
N ALA A 780 -10.33 -30.33 12.92
CA ALA A 780 -9.32 -31.37 12.79
C ALA A 780 -8.08 -31.05 13.63
N PHE A 781 -7.64 -29.78 13.64
CA PHE A 781 -6.47 -29.32 14.39
C PHE A 781 -6.68 -29.35 15.92
N THR A 782 -7.88 -29.08 16.44
CA THR A 782 -8.19 -29.19 17.89
C THR A 782 -8.48 -30.63 18.35
N ASN A 783 -8.57 -31.59 17.44
CA ASN A 783 -8.97 -32.97 17.74
C ASN A 783 -7.87 -33.78 18.47
N LYS A 784 -8.26 -34.92 19.06
CA LYS A 784 -7.38 -35.88 19.75
C LYS A 784 -6.19 -36.36 18.91
N LYS A 785 -6.26 -36.27 17.57
CA LYS A 785 -5.14 -36.57 16.65
C LYS A 785 -3.96 -35.61 16.80
N SER A 786 -4.17 -34.38 17.28
CA SER A 786 -3.10 -33.41 17.54
C SER A 786 -2.37 -33.66 18.86
N PHE A 787 -2.79 -34.66 19.64
CA PHE A 787 -2.22 -34.98 20.94
C PHE A 787 -1.50 -36.34 20.96
N VAL A 788 -0.51 -36.44 21.84
CA VAL A 788 0.25 -37.65 22.20
C VAL A 788 -0.05 -38.00 23.65
N LYS A 789 -0.28 -39.27 23.96
CA LYS A 789 -0.31 -39.75 25.35
C LYS A 789 1.11 -40.01 25.83
N LEU A 790 1.54 -39.25 26.83
CA LEU A 790 2.79 -39.53 27.54
C LEU A 790 2.59 -40.74 28.48
N GLY A 791 3.66 -41.49 28.75
CA GLY A 791 3.60 -42.73 29.57
C GLY A 791 3.13 -42.54 31.03
N ASN A 792 2.97 -41.30 31.49
CA ASN A 792 2.42 -40.94 32.80
C ASN A 792 0.97 -40.44 32.74
N GLY A 793 0.27 -40.66 31.62
CA GLY A 793 -1.14 -40.28 31.43
C GLY A 793 -1.38 -38.83 31.03
N LYS A 794 -0.37 -37.94 31.11
CA LYS A 794 -0.46 -36.57 30.58
C LYS A 794 -0.57 -36.57 29.06
N LEU A 795 -1.19 -35.52 28.50
CA LEU A 795 -1.14 -35.24 27.08
C LEU A 795 0.04 -34.30 26.74
N ALA A 796 0.62 -34.51 25.56
CA ALA A 796 1.43 -33.52 24.86
C ALA A 796 0.71 -33.12 23.56
N SER A 797 0.94 -31.89 23.09
CA SER A 797 0.33 -31.33 21.87
C SER A 797 1.38 -31.16 20.78
N ARG A 798 1.02 -31.49 19.54
CA ARG A 798 1.84 -31.24 18.34
C ARG A 798 1.69 -29.77 17.92
N SER A 799 2.80 -29.12 17.58
CA SER A 799 2.75 -27.91 16.75
C SER A 799 2.23 -28.25 15.35
N LEU A 800 1.85 -27.24 14.56
CA LEU A 800 1.73 -27.46 13.11
C LEU A 800 3.05 -28.04 12.53
N LYS A 801 2.93 -28.87 11.49
CA LYS A 801 4.04 -29.51 10.80
C LYS A 801 4.62 -28.58 9.74
N LEU A 802 5.93 -28.41 9.76
CA LEU A 802 6.74 -27.77 8.72
C LEU A 802 7.21 -28.84 7.72
N GLY A 803 7.47 -28.46 6.46
CA GLY A 803 7.71 -29.42 5.37
C GLY A 803 6.40 -30.06 4.86
N GLN A 804 6.41 -30.63 3.65
CA GLN A 804 5.19 -31.15 3.04
C GLN A 804 4.87 -32.62 3.38
N SER A 805 5.84 -33.42 3.86
CA SER A 805 5.67 -34.87 4.06
C SER A 805 5.18 -35.61 2.82
N LYS A 806 5.85 -35.38 1.68
CA LYS A 806 5.47 -35.88 0.35
C LYS A 806 6.65 -36.49 -0.45
N MET A 807 7.81 -36.71 0.18
CA MET A 807 8.90 -37.42 -0.49
C MET A 807 8.55 -38.89 -0.72
N GLU A 808 9.07 -39.47 -1.79
CA GLU A 808 8.91 -40.89 -2.07
C GLU A 808 9.47 -41.74 -0.91
N GLY A 809 8.71 -42.73 -0.46
CA GLY A 809 9.07 -43.57 0.69
C GLY A 809 8.97 -42.90 2.06
N SER A 810 8.48 -41.65 2.15
CA SER A 810 8.31 -40.93 3.43
C SER A 810 7.40 -41.68 4.40
N LYS A 811 7.77 -41.67 5.68
CA LYS A 811 7.08 -42.31 6.81
C LYS A 811 6.99 -41.34 7.97
N ASP A 812 5.85 -41.31 8.66
CA ASP A 812 5.72 -40.58 9.91
C ASP A 812 6.66 -41.16 10.99
N ASP A 813 7.25 -40.29 11.80
CA ASP A 813 8.14 -40.63 12.92
C ASP A 813 7.88 -39.72 14.13
N GLU A 814 8.09 -40.23 15.35
CA GLU A 814 7.75 -39.56 16.60
C GLU A 814 8.62 -40.01 17.78
N VAL A 815 9.34 -39.04 18.37
CA VAL A 815 10.24 -39.25 19.51
C VAL A 815 9.75 -38.44 20.70
N ILE A 816 9.13 -39.11 21.67
CA ILE A 816 8.87 -38.57 23.01
C ILE A 816 10.16 -38.71 23.83
N PHE A 817 10.67 -37.62 24.40
CA PHE A 817 11.95 -37.63 25.12
C PHE A 817 11.89 -38.45 26.41
N THR A 818 12.91 -39.28 26.63
CA THR A 818 13.06 -40.07 27.86
C THR A 818 13.13 -39.19 29.11
N SER A 819 13.77 -38.00 29.02
CA SER A 819 13.78 -36.97 30.06
C SER A 819 12.42 -36.32 30.33
N ALA A 820 11.45 -36.45 29.43
CA ALA A 820 10.08 -36.03 29.69
C ALA A 820 9.31 -37.09 30.50
N ILE A 821 9.51 -38.38 30.21
CA ILE A 821 8.74 -39.48 30.83
C ILE A 821 9.34 -39.88 32.19
N LYS A 822 10.66 -40.05 32.28
CA LYS A 822 11.36 -40.54 33.47
C LYS A 822 11.88 -39.37 34.32
N GLN A 823 11.60 -39.39 35.62
CA GLN A 823 12.27 -38.49 36.57
C GLN A 823 13.75 -38.86 36.70
N GLY A 824 14.60 -37.87 36.99
CA GLY A 824 16.05 -38.09 37.13
C GLY A 824 16.79 -38.38 35.81
N ARG A 825 16.21 -38.02 34.65
CA ARG A 825 16.86 -38.10 33.34
C ARG A 825 16.97 -36.73 32.68
N ALA A 826 18.18 -36.37 32.26
CA ALA A 826 18.51 -35.16 31.52
C ALA A 826 19.07 -35.49 30.12
N MET A 827 18.86 -34.60 29.17
CA MET A 827 19.37 -34.70 27.80
C MET A 827 20.78 -34.11 27.77
N ALA A 828 21.79 -34.94 27.53
CA ALA A 828 23.19 -34.55 27.57
C ALA A 828 23.66 -33.89 26.26
N ARG A 829 23.17 -34.39 25.11
CA ARG A 829 23.45 -33.81 23.78
C ARG A 829 22.41 -34.19 22.74
N ILE A 830 22.34 -33.41 21.66
CA ILE A 830 21.67 -33.79 20.41
C ILE A 830 22.75 -33.92 19.34
N ILE A 831 22.73 -35.00 18.57
CA ILE A 831 23.51 -35.16 17.35
C ILE A 831 22.55 -34.88 16.18
N VAL A 832 22.92 -33.97 15.27
CA VAL A 832 22.16 -33.70 14.05
C VAL A 832 22.88 -34.38 12.88
N TYR A 833 22.14 -35.21 12.15
CA TYR A 833 22.56 -35.79 10.87
C TYR A 833 22.06 -34.89 9.74
N HIS A 834 22.98 -34.41 8.90
CA HIS A 834 22.68 -33.42 7.87
C HIS A 834 23.68 -33.47 6.72
N GLY A 835 23.23 -33.05 5.54
CA GLY A 835 24.03 -32.79 4.35
C GLY A 835 23.57 -31.49 3.68
N SER A 836 22.98 -31.59 2.49
CA SER A 836 22.25 -30.47 1.85
C SER A 836 20.84 -30.24 2.43
N ALA A 837 20.38 -31.15 3.29
CA ALA A 837 19.12 -31.09 4.03
C ALA A 837 19.35 -31.69 5.44
N VAL A 838 18.32 -31.79 6.28
CA VAL A 838 18.39 -32.50 7.58
C VAL A 838 17.99 -33.96 7.40
N ASP A 839 18.92 -34.88 7.67
CA ASP A 839 18.71 -36.33 7.54
C ASP A 839 18.06 -36.93 8.81
N GLY A 840 18.36 -36.39 10.00
CA GLY A 840 17.77 -36.81 11.26
C GLY A 840 18.36 -36.15 12.52
N LEU A 841 17.81 -36.48 13.69
CA LEU A 841 18.26 -36.00 15.00
C LEU A 841 18.32 -37.16 16.00
N GLU A 842 19.47 -37.35 16.67
CA GLU A 842 19.65 -38.33 17.74
C GLU A 842 19.83 -37.66 19.10
N PHE A 843 18.86 -37.89 19.98
CA PHE A 843 18.80 -37.35 21.35
C PHE A 843 19.50 -38.31 22.30
N VAL A 844 20.55 -37.85 23.00
CA VAL A 844 21.38 -38.66 23.90
C VAL A 844 21.24 -38.16 25.34
N TYR A 845 21.06 -39.10 26.28
CA TYR A 845 20.81 -38.81 27.69
C TYR A 845 22.04 -39.04 28.59
N ASP A 846 21.89 -38.72 29.88
CA ASP A 846 22.93 -38.87 30.92
C ASP A 846 23.44 -40.31 31.18
N ASP A 847 22.79 -41.32 30.62
CA ASP A 847 23.19 -42.74 30.63
C ASP A 847 23.67 -43.26 29.27
N ASP A 848 24.02 -42.35 28.34
CA ASP A 848 24.32 -42.61 26.93
C ASP A 848 23.21 -43.35 26.15
N SER A 849 22.01 -43.54 26.75
CA SER A 849 20.84 -44.02 26.03
C SER A 849 20.41 -43.01 24.96
N ARG A 850 19.83 -43.51 23.86
CA ARG A 850 19.61 -42.71 22.65
C ARG A 850 18.22 -42.93 22.06
N GLN A 851 17.70 -41.90 21.42
CA GLN A 851 16.50 -41.96 20.59
C GLN A 851 16.78 -41.23 19.27
N LEU A 852 16.56 -41.89 18.13
CA LEU A 852 16.69 -41.30 16.80
C LEU A 852 15.32 -40.87 16.29
N PHE A 853 15.27 -39.68 15.68
CA PHE A 853 14.21 -39.22 14.79
C PHE A 853 14.80 -39.09 13.38
N GLY A 854 14.13 -39.62 12.37
CA GLY A 854 14.64 -39.67 10.99
C GLY A 854 15.75 -40.70 10.81
N SER A 855 16.80 -40.34 10.05
CA SER A 855 17.88 -41.24 9.64
C SER A 855 19.25 -40.79 10.16
N ARG A 856 20.28 -41.64 9.96
CA ARG A 856 21.69 -41.28 10.15
C ARG A 856 22.39 -41.03 8.81
N GLY A 857 21.71 -40.28 7.93
CA GLY A 857 22.23 -39.87 6.62
C GLY A 857 23.21 -38.69 6.70
N GLY A 858 23.50 -38.11 5.53
CA GLY A 858 24.37 -36.95 5.40
C GLY A 858 25.79 -37.18 5.89
N LYS A 859 26.29 -36.27 6.73
CA LYS A 859 27.62 -36.30 7.34
C LYS A 859 27.78 -37.46 8.33
N GLU A 860 28.81 -38.29 8.11
CA GLU A 860 29.20 -39.37 9.02
C GLU A 860 29.45 -38.84 10.45
N GLY A 861 28.87 -39.51 11.45
CA GLY A 861 28.90 -39.09 12.86
C GLY A 861 27.99 -37.91 13.22
N GLY A 862 27.52 -37.13 12.25
CA GLY A 862 26.71 -35.93 12.46
C GLY A 862 27.50 -34.76 13.08
N ASP A 863 26.77 -33.78 13.63
CA ASP A 863 27.31 -32.71 14.47
C ASP A 863 26.60 -32.66 15.82
N ALA A 864 27.37 -32.58 16.91
CA ALA A 864 26.85 -32.63 18.27
C ALA A 864 26.67 -31.25 18.91
N VAL A 865 25.54 -31.06 19.60
CA VAL A 865 25.26 -29.93 20.48
C VAL A 865 25.09 -30.47 21.90
N GLU A 866 26.12 -30.27 22.73
CA GLU A 866 26.13 -30.69 24.14
C GLU A 866 25.49 -29.64 25.05
N PHE A 867 24.83 -30.08 26.12
CA PHE A 867 24.15 -29.24 27.13
C PHE A 867 24.93 -29.18 28.45
N ASP A 868 25.01 -27.99 29.06
CA ASP A 868 25.57 -27.84 30.41
C ASP A 868 24.57 -28.31 31.48
N LEU A 869 24.61 -29.61 31.76
CA LEU A 869 23.81 -30.25 32.80
C LEU A 869 24.04 -29.66 34.20
N ARG A 870 25.24 -29.13 34.49
CA ARG A 870 25.57 -28.53 35.80
C ARG A 870 24.86 -27.20 36.01
N ARG A 871 24.58 -26.48 34.92
CA ARG A 871 23.79 -25.24 34.91
C ARG A 871 22.31 -25.46 34.64
N GLY A 872 21.85 -26.71 34.57
CA GLY A 872 20.46 -27.05 34.26
C GLY A 872 20.03 -26.62 32.84
N GLU A 873 20.95 -26.64 31.88
CA GLU A 873 20.63 -26.30 30.50
C GLU A 873 19.73 -27.36 29.85
N TYR A 874 18.74 -26.91 29.07
CA TYR A 874 17.79 -27.77 28.36
C TYR A 874 17.42 -27.17 26.99
N LEU A 875 16.85 -28.01 26.13
CA LEU A 875 16.31 -27.62 24.82
C LEU A 875 15.11 -26.65 24.99
N SER A 876 15.28 -25.39 24.58
CA SER A 876 14.23 -24.36 24.67
C SER A 876 13.44 -24.18 23.37
N GLY A 877 13.98 -24.62 22.24
CA GLY A 877 13.34 -24.49 20.94
C GLY A 877 14.24 -24.87 19.77
N PHE A 878 13.73 -24.63 18.57
CA PHE A 878 14.46 -24.77 17.31
C PHE A 878 14.28 -23.52 16.44
N ILE A 879 15.20 -23.28 15.51
CA ILE A 879 14.92 -22.53 14.28
C ILE A 879 15.06 -23.53 13.13
N VAL A 880 14.00 -23.73 12.38
CA VAL A 880 13.89 -24.73 11.32
C VAL A 880 13.78 -24.00 9.99
N ARG A 881 14.57 -24.41 9.00
CA ARG A 881 14.43 -23.97 7.61
C ARG A 881 13.68 -25.04 6.84
N ALA A 882 12.57 -24.67 6.20
CA ALA A 882 11.66 -25.64 5.57
C ALA A 882 11.05 -25.12 4.26
N GLY A 883 10.87 -26.04 3.32
CA GLY A 883 10.20 -25.82 2.03
C GLY A 883 9.32 -27.02 1.71
N PHE A 884 9.72 -27.80 0.70
CA PHE A 884 9.10 -29.12 0.46
C PHE A 884 9.51 -30.15 1.53
N TRP A 885 10.73 -30.02 2.04
CA TRP A 885 11.33 -30.82 3.11
C TRP A 885 11.94 -29.90 4.19
N ILE A 886 12.73 -30.45 5.12
CA ILE A 886 13.49 -29.66 6.11
C ILE A 886 14.90 -29.39 5.59
N ASP A 887 15.11 -28.19 5.07
CA ASP A 887 16.39 -27.73 4.52
C ASP A 887 17.48 -27.59 5.59
N GLY A 888 17.12 -27.16 6.79
CA GLY A 888 18.10 -26.95 7.87
C GLY A 888 17.49 -26.83 9.26
N ILE A 889 18.30 -27.01 10.31
CA ILE A 889 17.87 -26.87 11.70
C ILE A 889 18.96 -26.30 12.61
N GLN A 890 18.56 -25.44 13.54
CA GLN A 890 19.38 -24.84 14.58
C GLN A 890 18.71 -25.06 15.94
N ILE A 891 19.48 -25.47 16.94
CA ILE A 891 19.02 -25.82 18.29
C ILE A 891 19.13 -24.59 19.19
N LEU A 892 18.09 -24.32 19.97
CA LEU A 892 18.03 -23.24 20.98
C LEU A 892 18.06 -23.84 22.39
N THR A 893 18.82 -23.22 23.30
CA THR A 893 18.94 -23.70 24.69
C THR A 893 18.33 -22.71 25.71
N SER A 894 18.08 -23.19 26.93
CA SER A 894 17.58 -22.36 28.03
C SER A 894 18.58 -21.32 28.54
N LEU A 895 19.88 -21.51 28.29
CA LEU A 895 20.92 -20.51 28.56
C LEU A 895 21.09 -19.49 27.42
N GLY A 896 20.18 -19.46 26.44
CA GLY A 896 20.19 -18.53 25.32
C GLY A 896 21.23 -18.84 24.25
N ARG A 897 21.89 -20.01 24.29
CA ARG A 897 22.79 -20.45 23.22
C ARG A 897 21.97 -20.84 21.99
N LYS A 898 22.58 -20.64 20.82
CA LYS A 898 22.14 -21.19 19.53
C LYS A 898 23.28 -22.03 18.96
N SER A 899 22.99 -23.17 18.35
CA SER A 899 23.98 -23.95 17.60
C SER A 899 24.38 -23.25 16.29
N ALA A 900 25.25 -23.87 15.51
CA ALA A 900 25.28 -23.60 14.06
C ALA A 900 23.91 -23.96 13.43
N MET A 901 23.65 -23.45 12.23
CA MET A 901 22.57 -23.98 11.38
C MET A 901 23.13 -25.21 10.66
N PHE A 902 22.52 -26.37 10.91
CA PHE A 902 22.86 -27.64 10.26
C PHE A 902 21.97 -27.82 9.02
N GLY A 903 22.47 -28.50 7.99
CA GLY A 903 21.84 -28.52 6.66
C GLY A 903 22.07 -27.23 5.87
N ASN A 904 21.21 -26.97 4.89
CA ASN A 904 21.26 -25.78 4.05
C ASN A 904 20.75 -24.53 4.79
N ALA A 905 21.68 -23.69 5.23
CA ALA A 905 21.39 -22.45 5.94
C ALA A 905 20.62 -21.38 5.14
N TYR A 906 20.39 -21.58 3.84
CA TYR A 906 19.69 -20.66 2.93
C TYR A 906 18.44 -21.25 2.26
N GLY A 907 18.20 -22.57 2.36
CA GLY A 907 17.02 -23.24 1.76
C GLY A 907 15.73 -22.94 2.52
N GLY A 908 14.58 -22.99 1.84
CA GLY A 908 13.26 -22.83 2.47
C GLY A 908 13.01 -21.50 3.19
N ALA A 909 11.87 -21.39 3.86
CA ALA A 909 11.54 -20.31 4.80
C ALA A 909 12.05 -20.65 6.22
N ALA A 910 12.37 -19.63 7.02
CA ALA A 910 12.84 -19.80 8.39
C ALA A 910 11.69 -19.69 9.40
N HIS A 911 11.53 -20.70 10.25
CA HIS A 911 10.49 -20.81 11.26
C HIS A 911 11.12 -21.03 12.64
N THR A 912 10.88 -20.12 13.59
CA THR A 912 11.21 -20.37 15.00
C THR A 912 10.12 -21.27 15.61
N LEU A 913 10.52 -22.29 16.38
CA LEU A 913 9.63 -23.18 17.13
C LEU A 913 10.01 -23.12 18.61
N ILE A 914 9.16 -22.50 19.44
CA ILE A 914 9.38 -22.27 20.87
C ILE A 914 8.04 -22.53 21.60
N PRO A 915 8.01 -23.29 22.71
CA PRO A 915 6.77 -23.60 23.40
C PRO A 915 6.13 -22.34 24.03
N PRO A 916 4.79 -22.30 24.15
CA PRO A 916 4.11 -21.20 24.85
C PRO A 916 4.51 -21.04 26.31
N ARG A 917 4.27 -19.87 26.90
CA ARG A 917 4.57 -19.64 28.33
C ARG A 917 3.82 -20.66 29.20
N GLY A 918 4.57 -21.34 30.07
CA GLY A 918 4.06 -22.42 30.90
C GLY A 918 4.06 -23.79 30.23
N TYR A 919 4.65 -23.94 29.04
CA TYR A 919 4.87 -25.22 28.37
C TYR A 919 6.37 -25.50 28.18
N SER A 920 6.70 -26.78 27.98
CA SER A 920 8.05 -27.29 27.69
C SER A 920 8.02 -28.24 26.49
N ILE A 921 9.09 -28.27 25.69
CA ILE A 921 9.24 -29.30 24.66
C ILE A 921 9.52 -30.64 25.35
N CYS A 922 8.81 -31.68 24.93
CA CYS A 922 8.87 -33.03 25.47
C CYS A 922 9.07 -34.12 24.40
N GLY A 923 9.23 -33.71 23.15
CA GLY A 923 9.52 -34.58 22.02
C GLY A 923 9.50 -33.84 20.68
N VAL A 924 9.71 -34.58 19.60
CA VAL A 924 9.52 -34.15 18.22
C VAL A 924 8.67 -35.17 17.47
N SER A 925 7.99 -34.72 16.41
CA SER A 925 7.23 -35.57 15.50
C SER A 925 7.36 -35.04 14.08
N GLY A 926 7.07 -35.84 13.06
CA GLY A 926 7.27 -35.43 11.68
C GLY A 926 7.28 -36.60 10.73
N SER A 927 8.06 -36.50 9.66
CA SER A 927 8.26 -37.58 8.70
C SER A 927 9.65 -37.56 8.07
N CYS A 928 10.10 -38.73 7.63
CA CYS A 928 11.38 -38.91 6.94
C CYS A 928 11.21 -39.86 5.74
N GLY A 929 11.68 -39.41 4.58
CA GLY A 929 11.91 -40.22 3.39
C GLY A 929 13.41 -40.52 3.27
N PRO A 930 14.06 -40.15 2.15
CA PRO A 930 15.53 -40.12 2.06
C PRO A 930 16.18 -39.20 3.11
N TRP A 931 15.51 -38.11 3.48
CA TRP A 931 15.82 -37.21 4.58
C TRP A 931 14.53 -36.68 5.22
N VAL A 932 14.62 -35.85 6.27
CA VAL A 932 13.45 -35.32 6.99
C VAL A 932 12.65 -34.39 6.09
N ASP A 933 11.40 -34.76 5.80
CA ASP A 933 10.50 -33.99 4.95
C ASP A 933 9.26 -33.44 5.68
N GLY A 934 9.15 -33.73 6.99
CA GLY A 934 8.19 -33.11 7.89
C GLY A 934 8.75 -32.96 9.31
N PHE A 935 8.49 -31.85 9.99
CA PHE A 935 8.93 -31.63 11.38
C PHE A 935 7.95 -30.78 12.21
N SER A 936 7.69 -31.19 13.45
CA SER A 936 6.92 -30.48 14.46
C SER A 936 7.44 -30.78 15.87
N THR A 937 7.09 -29.93 16.82
CA THR A 937 7.47 -30.11 18.24
C THR A 937 6.31 -30.66 19.06
N LEU A 938 6.61 -31.53 20.02
CA LEU A 938 5.67 -31.98 21.05
C LEU A 938 5.85 -31.13 22.31
N ILE A 939 4.81 -30.39 22.70
CA ILE A 939 4.81 -29.55 23.91
C ILE A 939 3.92 -30.12 25.01
N ARG A 940 4.28 -29.88 26.27
CA ARG A 940 3.48 -30.25 27.45
C ARG A 940 3.51 -29.17 28.53
N ARG A 941 2.55 -29.27 29.45
CA ARG A 941 2.43 -28.45 30.66
C ARG A 941 2.93 -29.20 31.91
#